data_AF-A0A9X3EPP0-F1
#
_entry.id   AF-A0A9X3EPP0-F1
#
_cell.length_a   1.000
_cell.length_b   1.000
_cell.length_c   1.000
_cell.angle_alpha   90.00
_cell.angle_beta   90.00
_cell.angle_gamma   90.00
#
_symmetry.space_group_name_H-M   'P 1'
#
loop_
_entity.id
_entity.type
_entity.pdbx_description
1 polymer ?
#
loop_
_entity_poly.entity_id
_entity_poly.type
_entity_poly.pdbx_seq_one_letter_code
_entity_poly.pdbx_strand_id
1 'polypeptide(L)'
;MYLRGAGLKDYFLATAADRVILHPGARLSIVGMRSEVFYYAELLGRLGAKAEFVRAYEYKSRPEQWERTGPTPESDAQRRLLLTDIWNHVVRMVAKGRKTTPEQVVQWIDTAPHTAEQALRAGMIDAVGYADELEGELEKWLSRKVSLHAPSALPVHDMSFGPGPAIAVVHVEGTISDGASLTVPIVGSVLAGGDTLVRAIDRLREDRRVKAVVVRIDSPGGSVAASDDMARALERVAKKKPVIISMGDVAASGGYYVATAGSYIFADATTKTGSIGVFRPKVDVSGVLEKFGVKVESIDYGARAGLYTWFKPYSEDERAAAQAGVDASYQEFTARVAKARELTPEQVDALARGRVWSGVRALEVGLVDAYGGLHEAVAYARVQARLKPGEGEVRHVPAPPTLGDQISAIFGLSCRRPSVWVSRRWCGCCAAAAESLAVRAADGAGPGGGDDRGRVGPRPPPRSICCTLPGRRKRGKVSLTSEQEWILVGCGLIAHADEILDIGEWDEVLRYVGSTLSEQDQLIWMEILSRQEQLERRFNDLPPLTDEAKQEDILRRCWQMALADGTGSDVESTVHDRIARRLGVDLDRVAQLRDAWTQQAHLRAELTVGLAAMFVNLDGHLDFHEAIHFDNLLERLPIPVGRRVELSELLHKPPTLDTLVERL
;
A
#
# COMPACT_ATOMS: atom_id res chain seq x y z
N MET A 1 3.19 -29.13 9.17
CA MET A 1 2.58 -27.82 9.47
C MET A 1 2.17 -27.79 10.93
N TYR A 2 2.52 -26.74 11.66
CA TYR A 2 2.08 -26.53 13.04
C TYR A 2 1.10 -25.35 13.08
N LEU A 3 -0.05 -25.53 13.72
CA LEU A 3 -1.14 -24.56 13.77
C LEU A 3 -1.42 -24.16 15.22
N ARG A 4 -1.62 -22.86 15.48
CA ARG A 4 -2.09 -22.33 16.78
C ARG A 4 -3.57 -21.93 16.74
N GLY A 5 -4.28 -22.43 15.74
CA GLY A 5 -5.60 -22.01 15.31
C GLY A 5 -5.58 -21.89 13.80
N ALA A 6 -6.68 -22.24 13.15
CA ALA A 6 -6.78 -22.15 11.70
C ALA A 6 -8.23 -22.02 11.25
N GLY A 7 -8.47 -21.12 10.31
CA GLY A 7 -9.71 -21.08 9.54
C GLY A 7 -9.64 -22.02 8.32
N LEU A 8 -10.68 -22.00 7.49
CA LEU A 8 -10.75 -22.82 6.27
C LEU A 8 -9.57 -22.57 5.33
N LYS A 9 -9.13 -21.32 5.17
CA LYS A 9 -8.00 -20.95 4.30
C LYS A 9 -6.66 -21.52 4.80
N ASP A 10 -6.36 -21.33 6.08
CA ASP A 10 -5.12 -21.81 6.68
C ASP A 10 -5.06 -23.34 6.67
N TYR A 11 -6.20 -23.98 6.96
CA TYR A 11 -6.32 -25.42 6.97
C TYR A 11 -6.22 -26.00 5.55
N PHE A 12 -6.83 -25.37 4.55
CA PHE A 12 -6.66 -25.75 3.15
C PHE A 12 -5.18 -25.82 2.77
N LEU A 13 -4.38 -24.79 3.11
CA LEU A 13 -2.94 -24.81 2.89
C LEU A 13 -2.25 -25.89 3.73
N ALA A 14 -2.63 -26.05 5.00
CA ALA A 14 -2.06 -27.05 5.89
C ALA A 14 -2.27 -28.49 5.38
N THR A 15 -3.35 -28.77 4.66
CA THR A 15 -3.64 -30.10 4.10
C THR A 15 -2.68 -30.53 3.00
N ALA A 16 -1.86 -29.63 2.47
CA ALA A 16 -0.77 -29.97 1.56
C ALA A 16 0.47 -30.53 2.27
N ALA A 17 0.57 -30.39 3.60
CA ALA A 17 1.69 -30.92 4.38
C ALA A 17 1.51 -32.41 4.71
N ASP A 18 2.62 -33.14 4.87
CA ASP A 18 2.60 -34.55 5.28
C ASP A 18 1.99 -34.78 6.66
N ARG A 19 2.13 -33.79 7.55
CA ARG A 19 1.57 -33.79 8.91
C ARG A 19 1.05 -32.42 9.31
N VAL A 20 -0.09 -32.40 9.98
CA VAL A 20 -0.73 -31.23 10.60
C VAL A 20 -0.78 -31.45 12.11
N ILE A 21 -0.10 -30.59 12.86
CA ILE A 21 -0.05 -30.61 14.32
C ILE A 21 -0.78 -29.37 14.82
N LEU A 22 -1.74 -29.53 15.74
CA LEU A 22 -2.51 -28.43 16.30
C LEU A 22 -2.18 -28.24 17.78
N HIS A 23 -2.02 -26.99 18.20
CA HIS A 23 -1.83 -26.66 19.61
C HIS A 23 -3.04 -27.11 20.45
N PRO A 24 -2.87 -27.67 21.66
CA PRO A 24 -3.98 -28.23 22.46
C PRO A 24 -5.08 -27.20 22.78
N GLY A 25 -4.69 -25.97 23.11
CA GLY A 25 -5.63 -24.88 23.39
C GLY A 25 -6.22 -24.19 22.14
N ALA A 26 -5.85 -24.63 20.93
CA ALA A 26 -6.32 -24.02 19.70
C ALA A 26 -7.61 -24.66 19.19
N ARG A 27 -8.29 -23.96 18.28
CA ARG A 27 -9.47 -24.44 17.58
C ARG A 27 -9.24 -24.49 16.08
N LEU A 28 -9.82 -25.50 15.45
CA LEU A 28 -9.95 -25.56 13.99
C LEU A 28 -11.32 -25.00 13.60
N SER A 29 -11.34 -23.73 13.20
CA SER A 29 -12.55 -22.97 12.86
C SER A 29 -12.76 -22.96 11.35
N ILE A 30 -12.82 -24.15 10.75
CA ILE A 30 -12.98 -24.36 9.30
C ILE A 30 -14.44 -24.15 8.86
N VAL A 31 -15.01 -22.98 9.18
CA VAL A 31 -16.39 -22.62 8.86
C VAL A 31 -16.61 -22.44 7.35
N GLY A 32 -17.87 -22.58 6.92
CA GLY A 32 -18.27 -22.48 5.52
C GLY A 32 -18.09 -21.09 4.90
N MET A 33 -18.33 -21.01 3.59
CA MET A 33 -18.21 -19.75 2.85
C MET A 33 -19.54 -18.98 2.83
N ARG A 34 -19.46 -17.67 3.07
CA ARG A 34 -20.58 -16.72 2.96
C ARG A 34 -20.18 -15.57 2.07
N SER A 35 -21.10 -15.14 1.19
CA SER A 35 -20.94 -13.93 0.37
C SER A 35 -22.05 -12.96 0.73
N GLU A 36 -21.64 -11.73 1.02
CA GLU A 36 -22.56 -10.63 1.33
C GLU A 36 -22.32 -9.51 0.35
N VAL A 37 -23.41 -8.90 -0.10
CA VAL A 37 -23.38 -7.79 -1.04
C VAL A 37 -24.36 -6.74 -0.55
N PHE A 38 -23.84 -5.52 -0.36
CA PHE A 38 -24.65 -4.36 -0.03
C PHE A 38 -25.28 -3.76 -1.29
N TYR A 39 -26.49 -3.26 -1.12
CA TYR A 39 -27.27 -2.56 -2.14
C TYR A 39 -27.63 -1.18 -1.61
N TYR A 40 -27.14 -0.15 -2.28
CA TYR A 40 -27.13 1.25 -1.83
C TYR A 40 -28.16 2.13 -2.54
N ALA A 41 -28.95 1.60 -3.46
CA ALA A 41 -29.88 2.42 -4.25
C ALA A 41 -30.89 3.18 -3.39
N GLU A 42 -31.43 2.54 -2.35
CA GLU A 42 -32.36 3.21 -1.43
C GLU A 42 -31.65 4.27 -0.59
N LEU A 43 -30.43 4.00 -0.11
CA LEU A 43 -29.61 4.97 0.61
C LEU A 43 -29.33 6.20 -0.27
N LEU A 44 -28.89 6.00 -1.51
CA LEU A 44 -28.65 7.09 -2.46
C LEU A 44 -29.93 7.91 -2.68
N GLY A 45 -31.06 7.24 -2.92
CA GLY A 45 -32.35 7.91 -3.09
C GLY A 45 -32.74 8.75 -1.86
N ARG A 46 -32.53 8.23 -0.64
CA ARG A 46 -32.75 8.98 0.61
C ARG A 46 -31.83 10.17 0.76
N LEU A 47 -30.61 10.11 0.24
CA LEU A 47 -29.68 11.24 0.21
C LEU A 47 -30.03 12.26 -0.88
N GLY A 48 -30.87 11.91 -1.85
CA GLY A 48 -31.19 12.76 -3.01
C GLY A 48 -30.24 12.52 -4.19
N ALA A 49 -29.46 11.45 -4.16
CA ALA A 49 -28.62 11.01 -5.26
C ALA A 49 -29.30 9.87 -6.05
N LYS A 50 -28.99 9.77 -7.34
CA LYS A 50 -29.47 8.70 -8.20
C LYS A 50 -28.34 8.15 -9.06
N ALA A 51 -28.09 6.86 -8.92
CA ALA A 51 -27.19 6.12 -9.78
C ALA A 51 -27.82 5.90 -11.17
N GLU A 52 -27.08 6.22 -12.23
CA GLU A 52 -27.51 6.09 -13.62
C GLU A 52 -26.42 5.43 -14.46
N PHE A 53 -26.40 4.10 -14.51
CA PHE A 53 -25.42 3.39 -15.30
C PHE A 53 -25.99 3.03 -16.67
N VAL A 54 -25.11 2.96 -17.67
CA VAL A 54 -25.37 2.25 -18.93
C VAL A 54 -24.39 1.08 -19.01
N ARG A 55 -24.85 -0.09 -19.48
CA ARG A 55 -24.06 -1.33 -19.47
C ARG A 55 -24.35 -2.20 -20.67
N ALA A 56 -23.36 -2.99 -21.06
CA ALA A 56 -23.50 -4.03 -22.05
C ALA A 56 -23.92 -5.33 -21.35
N TYR A 57 -25.19 -5.69 -21.51
CA TYR A 57 -25.79 -6.98 -21.12
C TYR A 57 -25.96 -7.26 -19.62
N GLU A 58 -26.64 -8.36 -19.32
CA GLU A 58 -27.25 -8.70 -18.03
C GLU A 58 -26.25 -9.17 -16.96
N TYR A 59 -25.12 -9.80 -17.33
CA TYR A 59 -24.16 -10.29 -16.34
C TYR A 59 -23.17 -9.23 -15.85
N LYS A 60 -23.17 -8.02 -16.43
CA LYS A 60 -22.38 -6.91 -15.92
C LYS A 60 -23.09 -6.31 -14.70
N SER A 61 -22.95 -6.96 -13.56
CA SER A 61 -23.74 -6.72 -12.34
C SER A 61 -23.14 -5.73 -11.35
N ARG A 62 -21.89 -5.28 -11.53
CA ARG A 62 -21.25 -4.28 -10.64
C ARG A 62 -22.09 -3.00 -10.43
N PRO A 63 -22.79 -2.45 -11.44
CA PRO A 63 -23.73 -1.34 -11.25
C PRO A 63 -24.91 -1.63 -10.31
N GLU A 64 -25.36 -2.89 -10.19
CA GLU A 64 -26.60 -3.22 -9.47
C GLU A 64 -26.54 -2.85 -7.99
N GLN A 65 -25.36 -2.89 -7.38
CA GLN A 65 -25.15 -2.45 -6.00
C GLN A 65 -25.57 -0.99 -5.78
N TRP A 66 -25.58 -0.17 -6.83
CA TRP A 66 -25.92 1.25 -6.75
C TRP A 66 -27.30 1.56 -7.34
N GLU A 67 -27.78 0.76 -8.29
CA GLU A 67 -29.05 0.99 -8.99
C GLU A 67 -30.25 0.26 -8.39
N ARG A 68 -30.02 -0.81 -7.62
CA ARG A 68 -31.07 -1.73 -7.16
C ARG A 68 -31.01 -1.93 -5.65
N THR A 69 -32.10 -2.48 -5.10
CA THR A 69 -32.21 -2.91 -3.70
C THR A 69 -31.89 -4.40 -3.50
N GLY A 70 -31.59 -5.12 -4.58
CA GLY A 70 -31.25 -6.54 -4.57
C GLY A 70 -30.75 -7.03 -5.93
N PRO A 71 -30.24 -8.28 -5.99
CA PRO A 71 -29.67 -8.84 -7.21
C PRO A 71 -30.72 -9.09 -8.28
N THR A 72 -30.31 -9.02 -9.55
CA THR A 72 -31.05 -9.66 -10.65
C THR A 72 -30.91 -11.19 -10.57
N PRO A 73 -31.85 -11.97 -11.15
CA PRO A 73 -31.74 -13.42 -11.22
C PRO A 73 -30.42 -13.90 -11.84
N GLU A 74 -29.93 -13.19 -12.86
CA GLU A 74 -28.71 -13.52 -13.59
C GLU A 74 -27.45 -13.27 -12.75
N SER A 75 -27.43 -12.14 -12.02
CA SER A 75 -26.38 -11.81 -11.06
C SER A 75 -26.34 -12.80 -9.90
N ASP A 76 -27.50 -13.20 -9.36
CA ASP A 76 -27.59 -14.18 -8.28
C ASP A 76 -27.13 -15.57 -8.75
N ALA A 77 -27.58 -16.02 -9.91
CA ALA A 77 -27.17 -17.30 -10.50
C ALA A 77 -25.66 -17.35 -10.75
N GLN A 78 -25.08 -16.29 -11.29
CA GLN A 78 -23.63 -16.18 -11.51
C GLN A 78 -22.85 -16.27 -10.19
N ARG A 79 -23.26 -15.51 -9.18
CA ARG A 79 -22.58 -15.50 -7.88
C ARG A 79 -22.66 -16.87 -7.20
N ARG A 80 -23.81 -17.54 -7.27
CA ARG A 80 -23.97 -18.92 -6.78
C ARG A 80 -23.03 -19.87 -7.49
N LEU A 81 -22.97 -19.81 -8.83
CA LEU A 81 -22.07 -20.65 -9.62
C LEU A 81 -20.61 -20.47 -9.21
N LEU A 82 -20.14 -19.21 -9.08
CA LEU A 82 -18.78 -18.92 -8.65
C LEU A 82 -18.46 -19.47 -7.26
N LEU A 83 -19.38 -19.29 -6.29
CA LEU A 83 -19.21 -19.84 -4.95
C LEU A 83 -19.22 -21.36 -4.93
N THR A 84 -20.08 -21.99 -5.73
CA THR A 84 -20.14 -23.45 -5.87
C THR A 84 -18.84 -24.01 -6.44
N ASP A 85 -18.26 -23.37 -7.45
CA ASP A 85 -16.99 -23.80 -8.04
C ASP A 85 -15.85 -23.74 -7.00
N ILE A 86 -15.73 -22.61 -6.29
CA ILE A 86 -14.70 -22.43 -5.26
C ILE A 86 -14.92 -23.43 -4.11
N TRP A 87 -16.16 -23.61 -3.65
CA TRP A 87 -16.51 -24.53 -2.58
C TRP A 87 -16.12 -25.96 -2.93
N ASN A 88 -16.55 -26.42 -4.11
CA ASN A 88 -16.27 -27.78 -4.57
C ASN A 88 -14.77 -28.01 -4.73
N HIS A 89 -14.02 -27.01 -5.22
CA HIS A 89 -12.57 -27.11 -5.33
C HIS A 89 -11.91 -27.25 -3.94
N VAL A 90 -12.23 -26.35 -3.01
CA VAL A 90 -11.67 -26.36 -1.65
C VAL A 90 -11.96 -27.69 -0.95
N VAL A 91 -13.21 -28.13 -0.95
CA VAL A 91 -13.64 -29.39 -0.32
C VAL A 91 -12.89 -30.59 -0.92
N ARG A 92 -12.79 -30.68 -2.25
CA ARG A 92 -12.10 -31.79 -2.92
C ARG A 92 -10.60 -31.82 -2.63
N MET A 93 -9.97 -30.66 -2.56
CA MET A 93 -8.53 -30.56 -2.27
C MET A 93 -8.22 -30.91 -0.80
N VAL A 94 -9.05 -30.45 0.14
CA VAL A 94 -8.94 -30.86 1.55
C VAL A 94 -9.18 -32.36 1.69
N ALA A 95 -10.20 -32.90 1.02
CA ALA A 95 -10.50 -34.33 1.03
C ALA A 95 -9.32 -35.15 0.50
N LYS A 96 -8.72 -34.71 -0.62
CA LYS A 96 -7.52 -35.33 -1.19
C LYS A 96 -6.34 -35.26 -0.23
N GLY A 97 -6.05 -34.10 0.36
CA GLY A 97 -4.92 -33.90 1.28
C GLY A 97 -5.04 -34.75 2.55
N ARG A 98 -6.27 -34.87 3.09
CA ARG A 98 -6.56 -35.69 4.28
C ARG A 98 -6.94 -37.14 3.97
N LYS A 99 -6.88 -37.57 2.70
CA LYS A 99 -7.24 -38.91 2.23
C LYS A 99 -8.62 -39.37 2.72
N THR A 100 -9.60 -38.47 2.65
CA THR A 100 -11.00 -38.67 3.05
C THR A 100 -11.95 -38.35 1.90
N THR A 101 -13.26 -38.36 2.13
CA THR A 101 -14.27 -38.01 1.12
C THR A 101 -14.71 -36.54 1.22
N PRO A 102 -15.16 -35.92 0.11
CA PRO A 102 -15.76 -34.59 0.14
C PRO A 102 -16.90 -34.44 1.15
N GLU A 103 -17.75 -35.46 1.28
CA GLU A 103 -18.90 -35.45 2.19
C GLU A 103 -18.44 -35.38 3.65
N GLN A 104 -17.37 -36.10 3.98
CA GLN A 104 -16.78 -36.05 5.32
C GLN A 104 -16.20 -34.66 5.64
N VAL A 105 -15.57 -34.01 4.65
CA VAL A 105 -15.06 -32.64 4.81
C VAL A 105 -16.21 -31.65 5.00
N VAL A 106 -17.31 -31.79 4.25
CA VAL A 106 -18.51 -30.97 4.45
C VAL A 106 -19.04 -31.14 5.87
N GLN A 107 -19.12 -32.38 6.37
CA GLN A 107 -19.53 -32.63 7.76
C GLN A 107 -18.58 -31.95 8.77
N TRP A 108 -17.26 -31.97 8.53
CA TRP A 108 -16.31 -31.26 9.38
C TRP A 108 -16.56 -29.75 9.39
N ILE A 109 -16.90 -29.17 8.23
CA ILE A 109 -17.20 -27.74 8.12
C ILE A 109 -18.52 -27.40 8.83
N ASP A 110 -19.56 -28.21 8.65
CA ASP A 110 -20.89 -27.99 9.24
C ASP A 110 -20.92 -28.15 10.76
N THR A 111 -19.93 -28.85 11.32
CA THR A 111 -19.80 -29.08 12.77
C THR A 111 -18.68 -28.23 13.41
N ALA A 112 -18.05 -27.34 12.64
CA ALA A 112 -17.04 -26.42 13.15
C ALA A 112 -17.65 -25.40 14.14
N PRO A 113 -16.87 -24.87 15.11
CA PRO A 113 -15.44 -25.10 15.32
C PRO A 113 -15.13 -26.39 16.10
N HIS A 114 -13.96 -26.97 15.84
CA HIS A 114 -13.46 -28.17 16.54
C HIS A 114 -12.35 -27.85 17.52
N THR A 115 -12.35 -28.47 18.71
CA THR A 115 -11.17 -28.51 19.59
C THR A 115 -10.08 -29.37 18.99
N ALA A 116 -8.85 -29.26 19.51
CA ALA A 116 -7.73 -30.07 19.05
C ALA A 116 -8.00 -31.59 19.17
N GLU A 117 -8.62 -32.03 20.27
CA GLU A 117 -8.96 -33.44 20.47
C GLU A 117 -10.09 -33.90 19.55
N GLN A 118 -11.09 -33.06 19.28
CA GLN A 118 -12.16 -33.36 18.32
C GLN A 118 -11.58 -33.50 16.91
N ALA A 119 -10.73 -32.55 16.49
CA ALA A 119 -10.06 -32.56 15.20
C ALA A 119 -9.17 -33.80 15.04
N LEU A 120 -8.44 -34.21 16.09
CA LEU A 120 -7.61 -35.41 16.07
C LEU A 120 -8.45 -36.68 15.93
N ARG A 121 -9.51 -36.84 16.74
CA ARG A 121 -10.41 -38.00 16.67
C ARG A 121 -11.10 -38.13 15.32
N ALA A 122 -11.44 -37.00 14.69
CA ALA A 122 -12.08 -36.95 13.39
C ALA A 122 -11.08 -37.12 12.22
N GLY A 123 -9.77 -37.22 12.48
CA GLY A 123 -8.73 -37.37 11.44
C GLY A 123 -8.40 -36.09 10.67
N MET A 124 -8.87 -34.94 11.14
CA MET A 124 -8.58 -33.62 10.54
C MET A 124 -7.10 -33.25 10.71
N ILE A 125 -6.50 -33.66 11.82
CA ILE A 125 -5.10 -33.40 12.15
C ILE A 125 -4.40 -34.71 12.52
N ASP A 126 -3.07 -34.70 12.54
CA ASP A 126 -2.26 -35.90 12.78
C ASP A 126 -1.77 -36.00 14.23
N ALA A 127 -1.61 -34.85 14.90
CA ALA A 127 -1.21 -34.80 16.31
C ALA A 127 -1.66 -33.51 17.00
N VAL A 128 -1.68 -33.58 18.32
CA VAL A 128 -1.86 -32.43 19.21
C VAL A 128 -0.59 -32.29 20.03
N GLY A 129 -0.01 -31.08 20.07
CA GLY A 129 1.26 -30.86 20.76
C GLY A 129 1.65 -29.39 20.85
N TYR A 130 2.58 -29.08 21.74
CA TYR A 130 3.11 -27.73 21.94
C TYR A 130 4.29 -27.42 21.00
N ALA A 131 4.64 -26.13 20.90
CA ALA A 131 5.70 -25.69 19.99
C ALA A 131 7.09 -26.20 20.37
N ASP A 132 7.36 -26.29 21.67
CA ASP A 132 8.59 -26.84 22.26
C ASP A 132 8.72 -28.36 22.09
N GLU A 133 7.61 -29.06 21.86
CA GLU A 133 7.58 -30.50 21.63
C GLU A 133 7.82 -30.86 20.14
N LEU A 134 7.77 -29.89 19.24
CA LEU A 134 7.80 -30.13 17.79
C LEU A 134 9.08 -30.81 17.32
N GLU A 135 10.25 -30.42 17.82
CA GLU A 135 11.51 -31.06 17.44
C GLU A 135 11.46 -32.54 17.82
N GLY A 136 11.07 -32.87 19.06
CA GLY A 136 10.95 -34.25 19.52
C GLY A 136 9.94 -35.08 18.71
N GLU A 137 8.80 -34.50 18.33
CA GLU A 137 7.81 -35.17 17.46
C GLU A 137 8.36 -35.41 16.05
N LEU A 138 9.10 -34.45 15.48
CA LEU A 138 9.74 -34.60 14.18
C LEU A 138 10.90 -35.61 14.22
N GLU A 139 11.66 -35.66 15.31
CA GLU A 139 12.74 -36.62 15.49
C GLU A 139 12.21 -38.07 15.53
N LYS A 140 11.12 -38.30 16.27
CA LYS A 140 10.42 -39.59 16.28
C LYS A 140 9.93 -39.96 14.87
N TRP A 141 9.34 -39.01 14.16
CA TRP A 141 8.79 -39.26 12.84
C TRP A 141 9.87 -39.52 11.78
N LEU A 142 10.93 -38.71 11.76
CA LEU A 142 12.00 -38.79 10.76
C LEU A 142 13.12 -39.75 11.15
N SER A 143 13.08 -40.31 12.36
CA SER A 143 14.10 -41.21 12.91
C SER A 143 15.52 -40.64 12.83
N ARG A 144 15.66 -39.33 13.05
CA ARG A 144 16.93 -38.60 13.04
C ARG A 144 16.83 -37.39 13.94
N LYS A 145 17.97 -36.85 14.40
CA LYS A 145 17.99 -35.57 15.10
C LYS A 145 17.55 -34.43 14.18
N VAL A 146 16.75 -33.51 14.71
CA VAL A 146 16.19 -32.38 13.95
C VAL A 146 16.34 -31.13 14.81
N SER A 147 16.71 -30.03 14.17
CA SER A 147 16.55 -28.71 14.77
C SER A 147 15.71 -27.84 13.84
N LEU A 148 14.74 -27.13 14.42
CA LEU A 148 13.88 -26.19 13.73
C LEU A 148 14.54 -24.82 13.76
N HIS A 149 14.76 -24.26 12.58
CA HIS A 149 15.22 -22.89 12.42
C HIS A 149 14.15 -22.07 11.73
N ALA A 150 13.96 -20.83 12.18
CA ALA A 150 13.22 -19.86 11.39
C ALA A 150 13.91 -19.74 10.02
N PRO A 151 13.15 -19.68 8.91
CA PRO A 151 13.74 -19.47 7.60
C PRO A 151 14.61 -18.19 7.65
N SER A 152 15.85 -18.27 7.18
CA SER A 152 16.73 -17.12 7.19
C SER A 152 16.17 -16.04 6.27
N ALA A 153 16.05 -14.80 6.76
CA ALA A 153 15.73 -13.63 5.93
C ALA A 153 16.86 -13.24 4.96
N LEU A 154 17.96 -14.01 4.94
CA LEU A 154 19.13 -13.69 4.14
C LEU A 154 18.83 -13.92 2.65
N PRO A 155 19.05 -12.92 1.78
CA PRO A 155 18.94 -13.11 0.35
C PRO A 155 19.94 -14.18 -0.08
N VAL A 156 19.47 -15.15 -0.86
CA VAL A 156 20.36 -16.12 -1.52
C VAL A 156 21.27 -15.32 -2.44
N HIS A 157 22.55 -15.23 -2.11
CA HIS A 157 23.53 -14.59 -2.97
C HIS A 157 23.67 -15.41 -4.25
N ASP A 158 23.30 -14.80 -5.37
CA ASP A 158 23.61 -15.33 -6.68
C ASP A 158 25.13 -15.39 -6.83
N MET A 159 25.67 -16.61 -6.93
CA MET A 159 27.10 -16.90 -7.10
C MET A 159 27.57 -16.59 -8.53
N SER A 160 26.69 -16.14 -9.42
CA SER A 160 27.06 -15.76 -10.78
C SER A 160 27.75 -14.39 -10.84
N PHE A 161 28.85 -14.31 -11.60
CA PHE A 161 29.58 -13.06 -11.82
C PHE A 161 29.01 -12.33 -13.05
N GLY A 162 28.34 -11.20 -12.82
CA GLY A 162 27.81 -10.30 -13.86
C GLY A 162 26.30 -10.47 -14.11
N PRO A 163 25.62 -9.49 -14.73
CA PRO A 163 24.17 -9.55 -14.91
C PRO A 163 23.77 -10.56 -16.01
N GLY A 164 23.24 -11.70 -15.60
CA GLY A 164 22.73 -12.76 -16.47
C GLY A 164 21.41 -12.44 -17.19
N PRO A 165 20.89 -13.37 -18.02
CA PRO A 165 19.55 -13.26 -18.59
C PRO A 165 18.50 -13.18 -17.48
N ALA A 166 17.40 -12.47 -17.74
CA ALA A 166 16.34 -12.22 -16.76
C ALA A 166 14.95 -12.55 -17.32
N ILE A 167 14.05 -12.94 -16.42
CA ILE A 167 12.61 -13.01 -16.64
C ILE A 167 11.99 -11.82 -15.90
N ALA A 168 11.33 -10.92 -16.62
CA ALA A 168 10.67 -9.78 -16.00
C ALA A 168 9.24 -10.15 -15.57
N VAL A 169 8.88 -9.86 -14.32
CA VAL A 169 7.51 -10.02 -13.80
C VAL A 169 6.88 -8.64 -13.70
N VAL A 170 5.94 -8.32 -14.59
CA VAL A 170 5.19 -7.07 -14.58
C VAL A 170 3.93 -7.24 -13.76
N HIS A 171 3.77 -6.44 -12.71
CA HIS A 171 2.59 -6.48 -11.84
C HIS A 171 1.53 -5.48 -12.29
N VAL A 172 0.32 -5.98 -12.57
CA VAL A 172 -0.89 -5.20 -12.84
C VAL A 172 -1.84 -5.44 -11.69
N GLU A 173 -1.64 -4.69 -10.60
CA GLU A 173 -2.34 -4.87 -9.33
C GLU A 173 -3.32 -3.72 -9.08
N GLY A 174 -4.52 -4.06 -8.63
CA GLY A 174 -5.55 -3.09 -8.29
C GLY A 174 -6.34 -2.57 -9.49
N THR A 175 -7.06 -1.47 -9.28
CA THR A 175 -7.95 -0.91 -10.32
C THR A 175 -7.12 -0.27 -11.42
N ILE A 176 -7.38 -0.62 -12.68
CA ILE A 176 -6.68 -0.03 -13.82
C ILE A 176 -7.18 1.41 -14.00
N SER A 177 -6.28 2.38 -13.99
CA SER A 177 -6.62 3.78 -14.19
C SER A 177 -5.78 4.39 -15.31
N ASP A 178 -6.28 5.48 -15.88
CA ASP A 178 -5.45 6.35 -16.69
C ASP A 178 -4.39 7.03 -15.79
N GLY A 179 -3.27 7.46 -16.37
CA GLY A 179 -2.22 8.16 -15.63
C GLY A 179 -1.25 7.25 -14.88
N ALA A 180 -0.66 7.77 -13.80
CA ALA A 180 0.41 7.09 -13.06
C ALA A 180 -0.11 6.05 -12.06
N SER A 181 0.69 5.01 -11.79
CA SER A 181 0.37 4.06 -10.72
C SER A 181 0.43 4.77 -9.37
N LEU A 182 -0.54 4.48 -8.51
CA LEU A 182 -0.67 5.09 -7.19
C LEU A 182 -1.13 4.04 -6.19
N THR A 183 -0.43 3.94 -5.07
CA THR A 183 -0.91 3.19 -3.90
C THR A 183 -1.27 4.19 -2.83
N VAL A 184 -2.49 4.12 -2.31
CA VAL A 184 -2.99 4.93 -1.20
C VAL A 184 -3.23 4.01 -0.01
N PRO A 185 -2.24 3.80 0.88
CA PRO A 185 -2.34 2.80 1.93
C PRO A 185 -3.47 3.05 2.93
N ILE A 186 -3.80 4.32 3.18
CA ILE A 186 -4.85 4.73 4.12
C ILE A 186 -6.24 4.21 3.70
N VAL A 187 -6.51 4.13 2.40
CA VAL A 187 -7.81 3.67 1.85
C VAL A 187 -7.68 2.25 1.25
N GLY A 188 -6.51 1.61 1.42
CA GLY A 188 -6.22 0.30 0.82
C GLY A 188 -6.35 0.26 -0.70
N SER A 189 -6.23 1.41 -1.37
CA SER A 189 -6.47 1.53 -2.81
C SER A 189 -5.17 1.40 -3.59
N VAL A 190 -5.14 0.48 -4.55
CA VAL A 190 -4.03 0.31 -5.50
C VAL A 190 -4.54 0.62 -6.89
N LEU A 191 -3.87 1.54 -7.58
CA LEU A 191 -4.15 1.94 -8.95
C LEU A 191 -3.04 1.46 -9.88
N ALA A 192 -3.39 0.59 -10.81
CA ALA A 192 -2.55 0.18 -11.93
C ALA A 192 -2.64 1.25 -13.04
N GLY A 193 -1.77 2.26 -12.95
CA GLY A 193 -1.76 3.37 -13.89
C GLY A 193 -1.17 3.02 -15.26
N GLY A 194 -1.96 3.25 -16.32
CA GLY A 194 -1.59 3.08 -17.73
C GLY A 194 -0.22 3.63 -18.07
N ASP A 195 0.03 4.90 -17.76
CA ASP A 195 1.28 5.59 -18.12
C ASP A 195 2.51 4.93 -17.52
N THR A 196 2.39 4.46 -16.27
CA THR A 196 3.53 3.88 -15.54
C THR A 196 3.84 2.50 -16.07
N LEU A 197 2.81 1.67 -16.24
CA LEU A 197 2.97 0.30 -16.71
C LEU A 197 3.36 0.26 -18.19
N VAL A 198 2.78 1.08 -19.06
CA VAL A 198 3.15 1.16 -20.48
C VAL A 198 4.62 1.56 -20.63
N ARG A 199 5.09 2.60 -19.93
CA ARG A 199 6.51 2.99 -19.96
C ARG A 199 7.42 1.87 -19.45
N ALA A 200 7.01 1.15 -18.41
CA ALA A 200 7.78 0.02 -17.90
C ALA A 200 7.86 -1.13 -18.92
N ILE A 201 6.72 -1.50 -19.52
CA ILE A 201 6.62 -2.54 -20.56
C ILE A 201 7.46 -2.18 -21.79
N ASP A 202 7.42 -0.93 -22.25
CA ASP A 202 8.24 -0.48 -23.38
C ASP A 202 9.74 -0.54 -23.09
N ARG A 203 10.18 -0.27 -21.85
CA ARG A 203 11.58 -0.48 -21.45
C ARG A 203 11.97 -1.96 -21.49
N LEU A 204 11.09 -2.85 -21.04
CA LEU A 204 11.32 -4.29 -21.07
C LEU A 204 11.45 -4.83 -22.49
N ARG A 205 10.73 -4.23 -23.46
CA ARG A 205 10.85 -4.56 -24.87
C ARG A 205 12.29 -4.41 -25.39
N GLU A 206 12.97 -3.34 -24.98
CA GLU A 206 14.30 -2.97 -25.48
C GLU A 206 15.46 -3.52 -24.63
N ASP A 207 15.23 -3.95 -23.37
CA ASP A 207 16.29 -4.56 -22.54
C ASP A 207 16.70 -5.94 -23.06
N ARG A 208 17.87 -6.07 -23.68
CA ARG A 208 18.40 -7.33 -24.25
C ARG A 208 18.62 -8.45 -23.22
N ARG A 209 18.70 -8.13 -21.92
CA ARG A 209 18.84 -9.13 -20.86
C ARG A 209 17.52 -9.80 -20.54
N VAL A 210 16.40 -9.08 -20.66
CA VAL A 210 15.07 -9.64 -20.45
C VAL A 210 14.75 -10.59 -21.62
N LYS A 211 14.61 -11.88 -21.32
CA LYS A 211 14.37 -12.93 -22.33
C LYS A 211 12.90 -13.30 -22.49
N ALA A 212 12.11 -13.14 -21.44
CA ALA A 212 10.65 -13.24 -21.48
C ALA A 212 10.02 -12.31 -20.42
N VAL A 213 8.74 -12.02 -20.59
CA VAL A 213 7.93 -11.23 -19.68
C VAL A 213 6.78 -12.08 -19.15
N VAL A 214 6.65 -12.16 -17.83
CA VAL A 214 5.47 -12.68 -17.14
C VAL A 214 4.66 -11.48 -16.67
N VAL A 215 3.37 -11.44 -16.98
CA VAL A 215 2.45 -10.39 -16.50
C VAL A 215 1.61 -10.99 -15.39
N ARG A 216 1.86 -10.56 -14.15
CA ARG A 216 1.08 -10.93 -12.97
C ARG A 216 -0.09 -9.97 -12.86
N ILE A 217 -1.31 -10.46 -13.04
CA ILE A 217 -2.52 -9.63 -13.03
C ILE A 217 -3.33 -9.97 -11.78
N ASP A 218 -3.52 -8.99 -10.90
CA ASP A 218 -4.46 -9.07 -9.79
C ASP A 218 -5.34 -7.81 -9.77
N SER A 219 -6.29 -7.76 -10.71
CA SER A 219 -7.06 -6.57 -11.04
C SER A 219 -8.53 -6.89 -11.36
N PRO A 220 -9.49 -6.14 -10.80
CA PRO A 220 -10.89 -6.19 -11.20
C PRO A 220 -11.17 -5.49 -12.55
N GLY A 221 -10.14 -4.91 -13.18
CA GLY A 221 -10.25 -4.07 -14.37
C GLY A 221 -10.28 -2.58 -14.02
N GLY A 222 -10.86 -1.77 -14.91
CA GLY A 222 -10.93 -0.32 -14.76
C GLY A 222 -11.01 0.38 -16.12
N SER A 223 -10.19 1.42 -16.33
CA SER A 223 -10.15 2.19 -17.59
C SER A 223 -9.95 1.28 -18.81
N VAL A 224 -10.83 1.46 -19.81
CA VAL A 224 -10.75 0.77 -21.10
C VAL A 224 -9.49 1.22 -21.87
N ALA A 225 -9.23 2.52 -21.91
CA ALA A 225 -8.09 3.08 -22.64
C ALA A 225 -6.76 2.60 -22.06
N ALA A 226 -6.57 2.72 -20.75
CA ALA A 226 -5.35 2.22 -20.11
C ALA A 226 -5.16 0.71 -20.27
N SER A 227 -6.26 -0.08 -20.25
CA SER A 227 -6.19 -1.52 -20.51
C SER A 227 -5.74 -1.83 -21.94
N ASP A 228 -6.24 -1.08 -22.94
CA ASP A 228 -5.81 -1.21 -24.32
C ASP A 228 -4.36 -0.77 -24.54
N ASP A 229 -3.94 0.36 -23.96
CA ASP A 229 -2.56 0.83 -24.06
C ASP A 229 -1.56 -0.19 -23.49
N MET A 230 -1.88 -0.80 -22.33
CA MET A 230 -1.08 -1.87 -21.73
C MET A 230 -1.05 -3.11 -22.63
N ALA A 231 -2.21 -3.59 -23.09
CA ALA A 231 -2.30 -4.74 -23.97
C ALA A 231 -1.51 -4.51 -25.28
N ARG A 232 -1.65 -3.32 -25.86
CA ARG A 232 -0.92 -2.90 -27.06
C ARG A 232 0.58 -2.83 -26.84
N ALA A 233 1.04 -2.36 -25.67
CA ALA A 233 2.45 -2.37 -25.30
C ALA A 233 3.00 -3.81 -25.17
N LEU A 234 2.23 -4.71 -24.56
CA LEU A 234 2.57 -6.12 -24.42
C LEU A 234 2.61 -6.84 -25.78
N GLU A 235 1.69 -6.55 -26.70
CA GLU A 235 1.74 -7.07 -28.08
C GLU A 235 3.04 -6.67 -28.79
N ARG A 236 3.53 -5.44 -28.57
CA ARG A 236 4.82 -5.00 -29.12
C ARG A 236 6.00 -5.75 -28.51
N VAL A 237 5.90 -6.16 -27.24
CA VAL A 237 6.87 -7.05 -26.59
C VAL A 237 6.80 -8.46 -27.17
N ALA A 238 5.59 -8.99 -27.34
CA ALA A 238 5.33 -10.34 -27.86
C ALA A 238 5.97 -10.59 -29.24
N LYS A 239 6.10 -9.54 -30.07
CA LYS A 239 6.82 -9.60 -31.35
C LYS A 239 8.33 -9.89 -31.24
N LYS A 240 8.93 -9.65 -30.07
CA LYS A 240 10.38 -9.83 -29.82
C LYS A 240 10.67 -10.91 -28.79
N LYS A 241 9.76 -11.14 -27.83
CA LYS A 241 10.00 -11.94 -26.62
C LYS A 241 8.70 -12.61 -26.17
N PRO A 242 8.73 -13.82 -25.59
CA PRO A 242 7.54 -14.45 -25.03
C PRO A 242 6.88 -13.57 -23.94
N VAL A 243 5.56 -13.48 -24.00
CA VAL A 243 4.70 -12.85 -22.97
C VAL A 243 3.75 -13.91 -22.43
N ILE A 244 3.83 -14.16 -21.12
CA ILE A 244 3.07 -15.18 -20.40
C ILE A 244 2.21 -14.47 -19.34
N ILE A 245 0.96 -14.84 -19.17
CA ILE A 245 0.08 -14.27 -18.15
C ILE A 245 0.01 -15.20 -16.95
N SER A 246 0.06 -14.60 -15.76
CA SER A 246 -0.25 -15.24 -14.49
C SER A 246 -1.38 -14.46 -13.83
N MET A 247 -2.56 -15.05 -13.74
CA MET A 247 -3.68 -14.45 -13.02
C MET A 247 -3.55 -14.72 -11.52
N GLY A 248 -3.82 -13.70 -10.71
CA GLY A 248 -3.97 -13.77 -9.27
C GLY A 248 -5.39 -14.08 -8.85
N ASP A 249 -5.82 -13.48 -7.75
CA ASP A 249 -7.16 -13.70 -7.20
C ASP A 249 -8.23 -13.16 -8.17
N VAL A 250 -7.93 -12.06 -8.85
CA VAL A 250 -8.81 -11.45 -9.85
C VAL A 250 -8.05 -11.07 -11.12
N ALA A 251 -8.56 -11.44 -12.28
CA ALA A 251 -8.11 -10.91 -13.56
C ALA A 251 -9.32 -10.75 -14.49
N ALA A 252 -10.16 -9.76 -14.16
CA ALA A 252 -11.48 -9.58 -14.76
C ALA A 252 -11.59 -8.23 -15.50
N SER A 253 -12.52 -8.13 -16.45
CA SER A 253 -12.80 -6.92 -17.22
C SER A 253 -11.51 -6.38 -17.87
N GLY A 254 -11.05 -5.17 -17.54
CA GLY A 254 -9.78 -4.63 -18.03
C GLY A 254 -8.57 -5.53 -17.74
N GLY A 255 -8.56 -6.27 -16.62
CA GLY A 255 -7.51 -7.25 -16.32
C GLY A 255 -7.48 -8.40 -17.32
N TYR A 256 -8.65 -8.92 -17.73
CA TYR A 256 -8.73 -9.93 -18.80
C TYR A 256 -8.40 -9.32 -20.17
N TYR A 257 -8.76 -8.06 -20.39
CA TYR A 257 -8.38 -7.31 -21.59
C TYR A 257 -6.85 -7.27 -21.75
N VAL A 258 -6.11 -6.93 -20.69
CA VAL A 258 -4.64 -6.96 -20.68
C VAL A 258 -4.11 -8.38 -20.90
N ALA A 259 -4.74 -9.39 -20.29
CA ALA A 259 -4.35 -10.79 -20.43
C ALA A 259 -4.39 -11.30 -21.89
N THR A 260 -5.27 -10.74 -22.74
CA THR A 260 -5.35 -11.13 -24.16
C THR A 260 -4.07 -10.90 -24.96
N ALA A 261 -3.15 -10.07 -24.46
CA ALA A 261 -1.86 -9.83 -25.13
C ALA A 261 -0.84 -10.96 -24.91
N GLY A 262 -1.09 -11.87 -23.97
CA GLY A 262 -0.21 -13.00 -23.67
C GLY A 262 -0.45 -14.19 -24.58
N SER A 263 0.62 -14.95 -24.81
CA SER A 263 0.59 -16.18 -25.63
C SER A 263 0.12 -17.43 -24.86
N TYR A 264 0.11 -17.35 -23.53
CA TYR A 264 -0.31 -18.43 -22.64
C TYR A 264 -0.76 -17.84 -21.31
N ILE A 265 -1.91 -18.28 -20.81
CA ILE A 265 -2.60 -17.73 -19.64
C ILE A 265 -2.74 -18.80 -18.57
N PHE A 266 -2.07 -18.59 -17.44
CA PHE A 266 -2.26 -19.37 -16.22
C PHE A 266 -3.27 -18.70 -15.30
N ALA A 267 -4.15 -19.50 -14.69
CA ALA A 267 -5.04 -19.08 -13.61
C ALA A 267 -5.12 -20.15 -12.53
N ASP A 268 -5.30 -19.75 -11.27
CA ASP A 268 -5.64 -20.71 -10.22
C ASP A 268 -7.10 -21.17 -10.40
N ALA A 269 -7.45 -22.35 -9.88
CA ALA A 269 -8.83 -22.83 -9.90
C ALA A 269 -9.83 -21.81 -9.32
N THR A 270 -9.41 -21.05 -8.31
CA THR A 270 -10.23 -20.06 -7.60
C THR A 270 -10.13 -18.64 -8.14
N THR A 271 -9.28 -18.38 -9.15
CA THR A 271 -9.17 -17.08 -9.82
C THR A 271 -10.53 -16.64 -10.36
N LYS A 272 -10.88 -15.37 -10.15
CA LYS A 272 -12.04 -14.73 -10.79
C LYS A 272 -11.61 -14.01 -12.07
N THR A 273 -12.05 -14.50 -13.22
CA THR A 273 -11.69 -13.92 -14.53
C THR A 273 -12.90 -13.71 -15.43
N GLY A 274 -12.67 -13.39 -16.71
CA GLY A 274 -13.70 -12.98 -17.65
C GLY A 274 -14.21 -11.57 -17.33
N SER A 275 -15.49 -11.45 -16.99
CA SER A 275 -16.21 -10.17 -16.92
C SER A 275 -16.06 -9.34 -18.20
N ILE A 276 -16.08 -10.03 -19.35
CA ILE A 276 -15.96 -9.43 -20.68
C ILE A 276 -17.24 -8.65 -20.94
N GLY A 277 -17.19 -7.35 -20.65
CA GLY A 277 -18.35 -6.47 -20.63
C GLY A 277 -17.95 -5.07 -20.20
N VAL A 278 -18.72 -4.07 -20.61
CA VAL A 278 -18.43 -2.65 -20.39
C VAL A 278 -19.62 -2.00 -19.71
N PHE A 279 -19.35 -1.04 -18.84
CA PHE A 279 -20.38 -0.16 -18.28
C PHE A 279 -19.81 1.24 -18.13
N ARG A 280 -20.69 2.24 -18.06
CA ARG A 280 -20.34 3.62 -17.77
C ARG A 280 -21.04 4.04 -16.47
N PRO A 281 -20.27 4.42 -15.44
CA PRO A 281 -20.84 5.00 -14.23
C PRO A 281 -21.27 6.44 -14.48
N LYS A 282 -22.45 6.80 -13.97
CA LYS A 282 -22.86 8.18 -13.72
C LYS A 282 -23.72 8.20 -12.47
N VAL A 283 -23.55 9.23 -11.65
CA VAL A 283 -24.42 9.52 -10.50
C VAL A 283 -24.93 10.94 -10.66
N ASP A 284 -26.23 11.11 -10.52
CA ASP A 284 -26.87 12.40 -10.38
C ASP A 284 -26.93 12.75 -8.88
N VAL A 285 -26.31 13.87 -8.50
CA VAL A 285 -26.29 14.41 -7.14
C VAL A 285 -27.07 15.73 -7.03
N SER A 286 -27.82 16.12 -8.07
CA SER A 286 -28.61 17.35 -8.08
C SER A 286 -29.56 17.45 -6.89
N GLY A 287 -30.27 16.36 -6.55
CA GLY A 287 -31.17 16.32 -5.39
C GLY A 287 -30.44 16.39 -4.05
N VAL A 288 -29.15 16.00 -3.98
CA VAL A 288 -28.33 16.23 -2.78
C VAL A 288 -28.06 17.73 -2.64
N LEU A 289 -27.62 18.38 -3.71
CA LEU A 289 -27.32 19.81 -3.72
C LEU A 289 -28.55 20.64 -3.36
N GLU A 290 -29.71 20.29 -3.93
CA GLU A 290 -30.98 20.95 -3.62
C GLU A 290 -31.33 20.89 -2.13
N LYS A 291 -31.11 19.76 -1.47
CA LYS A 291 -31.35 19.61 -0.02
C LYS A 291 -30.48 20.51 0.84
N PHE A 292 -29.26 20.80 0.40
CA PHE A 292 -28.34 21.71 1.07
C PHE A 292 -28.48 23.16 0.59
N GLY A 293 -29.52 23.48 -0.20
CA GLY A 293 -29.77 24.82 -0.71
C GLY A 293 -28.80 25.28 -1.80
N VAL A 294 -28.01 24.36 -2.37
CA VAL A 294 -27.06 24.66 -3.45
C VAL A 294 -27.76 24.58 -4.80
N LYS A 295 -27.81 25.71 -5.50
CA LYS A 295 -28.35 25.79 -6.87
C LYS A 295 -27.23 25.65 -7.89
N VAL A 296 -27.49 24.89 -8.95
CA VAL A 296 -26.59 24.74 -10.09
C VAL A 296 -27.17 25.51 -11.27
N GLU A 297 -26.46 26.55 -11.71
CA GLU A 297 -26.74 27.25 -12.96
C GLU A 297 -25.76 26.73 -14.03
N SER A 298 -26.29 26.26 -15.16
CA SER A 298 -25.50 25.71 -16.26
C SER A 298 -25.72 26.51 -17.54
N ILE A 299 -24.62 26.84 -18.23
CA ILE A 299 -24.65 27.40 -19.59
C ILE A 299 -24.06 26.35 -20.52
N ASP A 300 -24.93 25.77 -21.35
CA ASP A 300 -24.57 24.67 -22.23
C ASP A 300 -24.29 25.16 -23.66
N TYR A 301 -23.12 24.79 -24.20
CA TYR A 301 -22.81 24.93 -25.62
C TYR A 301 -22.76 23.54 -26.26
N GLY A 302 -23.79 23.22 -27.07
CA GLY A 302 -23.96 21.95 -27.75
C GLY A 302 -25.01 21.04 -27.10
N ALA A 303 -25.70 20.24 -27.91
CA ALA A 303 -26.91 19.50 -27.51
C ALA A 303 -26.69 18.44 -26.40
N ARG A 304 -25.46 17.93 -26.23
CA ARG A 304 -25.09 16.89 -25.25
C ARG A 304 -24.07 17.38 -24.22
N ALA A 305 -23.98 18.69 -23.98
CA ALA A 305 -23.00 19.27 -23.06
C ALA A 305 -23.10 18.67 -21.63
N GLY A 306 -24.29 18.26 -21.23
CA GLY A 306 -24.53 17.62 -19.93
C GLY A 306 -24.31 16.11 -19.86
N LEU A 307 -23.79 15.45 -20.91
CA LEU A 307 -23.60 13.99 -20.94
C LEU A 307 -22.74 13.46 -19.77
N TYR A 308 -21.77 14.24 -19.31
CA TYR A 308 -20.81 13.85 -18.27
C TYR A 308 -21.01 14.55 -16.93
N THR A 309 -22.03 15.39 -16.82
CA THR A 309 -22.29 16.12 -15.57
C THR A 309 -22.89 15.21 -14.51
N TRP A 310 -22.61 15.53 -13.25
CA TRP A 310 -23.19 14.86 -12.09
C TRP A 310 -24.42 15.61 -11.56
N PHE A 311 -24.79 16.74 -12.16
CA PHE A 311 -25.78 17.67 -11.61
C PHE A 311 -27.14 17.68 -12.34
N LYS A 312 -27.38 16.68 -13.19
CA LYS A 312 -28.70 16.40 -13.78
C LYS A 312 -28.74 14.93 -14.19
N PRO A 313 -29.92 14.33 -14.35
CA PRO A 313 -30.03 13.00 -14.93
C PRO A 313 -29.71 13.00 -16.44
N TYR A 314 -29.46 11.83 -17.02
CA TYR A 314 -29.37 11.68 -18.47
C TYR A 314 -30.69 12.09 -19.14
N SER A 315 -30.61 12.90 -20.20
CA SER A 315 -31.70 12.96 -21.19
C SER A 315 -31.79 11.65 -21.99
N GLU A 316 -32.89 11.43 -22.71
CA GLU A 316 -33.04 10.24 -23.57
C GLU A 316 -31.95 10.17 -24.66
N ASP A 317 -31.64 11.30 -25.30
CA ASP A 317 -30.58 11.40 -26.31
C ASP A 317 -29.18 11.18 -25.70
N GLU A 318 -28.90 11.75 -24.53
CA GLU A 318 -27.65 11.55 -23.81
C GLU A 318 -27.48 10.08 -23.38
N ARG A 319 -28.55 9.44 -22.88
CA ARG A 319 -28.56 8.02 -22.52
C ARG A 319 -28.32 7.12 -23.72
N ALA A 320 -28.98 7.39 -24.85
CA ALA A 320 -28.79 6.65 -26.10
C ALA A 320 -27.34 6.79 -26.61
N ALA A 321 -26.78 8.00 -26.55
CA ALA A 321 -25.37 8.25 -26.92
C ALA A 321 -24.39 7.52 -25.99
N ALA A 322 -24.65 7.52 -24.68
CA ALA A 322 -23.82 6.80 -23.71
C ALA A 322 -23.88 5.28 -23.95
N GLN A 323 -25.07 4.73 -24.22
CA GLN A 323 -25.24 3.32 -24.55
C GLN A 323 -24.51 2.93 -25.83
N ALA A 324 -24.62 3.72 -26.90
CA ALA A 324 -23.91 3.47 -28.15
C ALA A 324 -22.38 3.41 -27.95
N GLY A 325 -21.82 4.26 -27.08
CA GLY A 325 -20.40 4.20 -26.71
C GLY A 325 -20.02 2.94 -25.93
N VAL A 326 -20.89 2.47 -25.04
CA VAL A 326 -20.71 1.20 -24.32
C VAL A 326 -20.76 0.01 -25.28
N ASP A 327 -21.70 0.01 -26.23
CA ASP A 327 -21.87 -1.06 -27.22
C ASP A 327 -20.65 -1.13 -28.16
N ALA A 328 -20.14 0.01 -28.62
CA ALA A 328 -18.91 0.07 -29.41
C ALA A 328 -17.70 -0.50 -28.65
N SER A 329 -17.53 -0.11 -27.38
CA SER A 329 -16.45 -0.63 -26.53
C SER A 329 -16.59 -2.14 -26.28
N TYR A 330 -17.82 -2.64 -26.17
CA TYR A 330 -18.10 -4.07 -26.03
C TYR A 330 -17.73 -4.86 -27.29
N GLN A 331 -18.06 -4.32 -28.47
CA GLN A 331 -17.68 -4.93 -29.76
C GLN A 331 -16.17 -5.03 -29.91
N GLU A 332 -15.43 -3.97 -29.56
CA GLU A 332 -13.96 -4.00 -29.58
C GLU A 332 -13.39 -5.04 -28.62
N PHE A 333 -13.94 -5.12 -27.40
CA PHE A 333 -13.46 -6.09 -26.41
C PHE A 333 -13.74 -7.53 -26.86
N THR A 334 -14.95 -7.83 -27.32
CA THR A 334 -15.31 -9.17 -27.80
C THR A 334 -14.50 -9.56 -29.04
N ALA A 335 -14.28 -8.65 -29.99
CA ALA A 335 -13.42 -8.88 -31.15
C ALA A 335 -11.97 -9.19 -30.76
N ARG A 336 -11.45 -8.51 -29.73
CA ARG A 336 -10.12 -8.80 -29.18
C ARG A 336 -10.04 -10.20 -28.58
N VAL A 337 -11.01 -10.57 -27.75
CA VAL A 337 -11.06 -11.90 -27.13
C VAL A 337 -11.18 -12.98 -28.19
N ALA A 338 -12.05 -12.80 -29.19
CA ALA A 338 -12.21 -13.71 -30.33
C ALA A 338 -10.86 -13.97 -31.01
N LYS A 339 -10.12 -12.90 -31.32
CA LYS A 339 -8.80 -12.99 -31.95
C LYS A 339 -7.76 -13.65 -31.04
N ALA A 340 -7.70 -13.30 -29.77
CA ALA A 340 -6.66 -13.78 -28.86
C ALA A 340 -6.85 -15.23 -28.44
N ARG A 341 -8.10 -15.71 -28.40
CA ARG A 341 -8.47 -17.07 -27.97
C ARG A 341 -8.88 -17.98 -29.13
N GLU A 342 -8.81 -17.47 -30.37
CA GLU A 342 -9.23 -18.17 -31.59
C GLU A 342 -10.68 -18.68 -31.52
N LEU A 343 -11.57 -17.86 -30.93
CA LEU A 343 -12.99 -18.16 -30.76
C LEU A 343 -13.83 -17.44 -31.82
N THR A 344 -14.94 -18.06 -32.22
CA THR A 344 -15.95 -17.41 -33.07
C THR A 344 -16.68 -16.30 -32.31
N PRO A 345 -17.24 -15.29 -33.00
CA PRO A 345 -18.06 -14.25 -32.37
C PRO A 345 -19.20 -14.82 -31.51
N GLU A 346 -19.85 -15.89 -31.97
CA GLU A 346 -20.95 -16.55 -31.27
C GLU A 346 -20.47 -17.22 -29.97
N GLN A 347 -19.31 -17.89 -30.02
CA GLN A 347 -18.68 -18.45 -28.81
C GLN A 347 -18.32 -17.34 -27.83
N VAL A 348 -17.72 -16.24 -28.29
CA VAL A 348 -17.35 -15.13 -27.41
C VAL A 348 -18.60 -14.51 -26.78
N ASP A 349 -19.66 -14.26 -27.53
CA ASP A 349 -20.89 -13.70 -26.96
C ASP A 349 -21.48 -14.59 -25.85
N ALA A 350 -21.48 -15.92 -26.06
CA ALA A 350 -21.94 -16.87 -25.05
C ALA A 350 -21.10 -16.83 -23.76
N LEU A 351 -19.80 -16.55 -23.86
CA LEU A 351 -18.86 -16.47 -22.74
C LEU A 351 -18.76 -15.07 -22.12
N ALA A 352 -19.17 -14.03 -22.86
CA ALA A 352 -19.04 -12.63 -22.50
C ALA A 352 -20.28 -12.10 -21.77
N ARG A 353 -20.88 -11.00 -22.27
CA ARG A 353 -22.06 -10.33 -21.68
C ARG A 353 -21.88 -9.88 -20.23
N GLY A 354 -20.63 -9.65 -19.82
CA GLY A 354 -20.22 -9.28 -18.48
C GLY A 354 -19.98 -10.46 -17.52
N ARG A 355 -20.05 -11.70 -17.99
CA ARG A 355 -20.03 -12.89 -17.13
C ARG A 355 -18.67 -13.14 -16.46
N VAL A 356 -18.65 -13.32 -15.14
CA VAL A 356 -17.47 -13.71 -14.36
C VAL A 356 -17.35 -15.24 -14.33
N TRP A 357 -16.14 -15.74 -14.52
CA TRP A 357 -15.82 -17.16 -14.50
C TRP A 357 -14.83 -17.47 -13.37
N SER A 358 -15.01 -18.61 -12.70
CA SER A 358 -13.95 -19.22 -11.88
C SER A 358 -12.82 -19.70 -12.80
N GLY A 359 -11.61 -19.85 -12.27
CA GLY A 359 -10.51 -20.41 -13.06
C GLY A 359 -10.78 -21.84 -13.53
N VAL A 360 -11.53 -22.62 -12.73
CA VAL A 360 -12.05 -23.94 -13.14
C VAL A 360 -12.83 -23.84 -14.45
N ARG A 361 -13.86 -22.99 -14.49
CA ARG A 361 -14.69 -22.83 -15.67
C ARG A 361 -13.98 -22.12 -16.81
N ALA A 362 -13.14 -21.13 -16.50
CA ALA A 362 -12.40 -20.40 -17.50
C ALA A 362 -11.50 -21.33 -18.32
N LEU A 363 -10.94 -22.38 -17.71
CA LEU A 363 -10.17 -23.38 -18.42
C LEU A 363 -11.08 -24.25 -19.32
N GLU A 364 -12.20 -24.72 -18.79
CA GLU A 364 -13.18 -25.52 -19.53
C GLU A 364 -13.74 -24.79 -20.76
N VAL A 365 -13.95 -23.47 -20.65
CA VAL A 365 -14.50 -22.64 -21.73
C VAL A 365 -13.42 -21.99 -22.62
N GLY A 366 -12.14 -22.30 -22.41
CA GLY A 366 -11.03 -21.84 -23.26
C GLY A 366 -10.60 -20.38 -23.05
N LEU A 367 -11.05 -19.73 -21.97
CA LEU A 367 -10.61 -18.37 -21.62
C LEU A 367 -9.19 -18.34 -21.02
N VAL A 368 -8.71 -19.46 -20.47
CA VAL A 368 -7.33 -19.64 -19.98
C VAL A 368 -6.75 -20.95 -20.52
N ASP A 369 -5.42 -21.11 -20.43
CA ASP A 369 -4.71 -22.22 -21.06
C ASP A 369 -4.34 -23.34 -20.07
N ALA A 370 -4.07 -23.01 -18.80
CA ALA A 370 -3.78 -24.02 -17.77
C ALA A 370 -4.01 -23.50 -16.35
N TYR A 371 -4.13 -24.45 -15.42
CA TYR A 371 -4.00 -24.15 -14.00
C TYR A 371 -2.56 -23.77 -13.65
N GLY A 372 -2.40 -22.72 -12.84
CA GLY A 372 -1.11 -22.34 -12.29
C GLY A 372 -1.10 -20.91 -11.75
N GLY A 373 -0.03 -20.59 -11.02
CA GLY A 373 0.22 -19.27 -10.47
C GLY A 373 1.46 -18.62 -11.08
N LEU A 374 2.11 -17.78 -10.28
CA LEU A 374 3.31 -17.06 -10.72
C LEU A 374 4.48 -18.02 -10.95
N HIS A 375 4.59 -19.06 -10.12
CA HIS A 375 5.68 -20.04 -10.21
C HIS A 375 5.63 -20.81 -11.54
N GLU A 376 4.47 -21.32 -11.93
CA GLU A 376 4.25 -22.04 -13.19
C GLU A 376 4.47 -21.12 -14.40
N ALA A 377 3.99 -19.88 -14.33
CA ALA A 377 4.18 -18.90 -15.39
C ALA A 377 5.67 -18.55 -15.60
N VAL A 378 6.44 -18.38 -14.52
CA VAL A 378 7.89 -18.14 -14.60
C VAL A 378 8.63 -19.37 -15.13
N ALA A 379 8.27 -20.58 -14.68
CA ALA A 379 8.85 -21.81 -15.19
C ALA A 379 8.59 -21.97 -16.70
N TYR A 380 7.34 -21.75 -17.13
CA TYR A 380 6.97 -21.77 -18.53
C TYR A 380 7.69 -20.69 -19.34
N ALA A 381 7.82 -19.47 -18.81
CA ALA A 381 8.55 -18.39 -19.45
C ALA A 381 10.04 -18.72 -19.66
N ARG A 382 10.69 -19.41 -18.71
CA ARG A 382 12.08 -19.89 -18.86
C ARG A 382 12.21 -20.87 -20.02
N VAL A 383 11.26 -21.80 -20.15
CA VAL A 383 11.22 -22.77 -21.26
C VAL A 383 11.04 -22.04 -22.60
N GLN A 384 10.06 -21.12 -22.69
CA GLN A 384 9.81 -20.35 -23.91
C GLN A 384 10.99 -19.45 -24.29
N ALA A 385 11.73 -18.94 -23.30
CA ALA A 385 12.95 -18.16 -23.48
C ALA A 385 14.19 -19.01 -23.81
N ARG A 386 14.08 -20.35 -23.84
CA ARG A 386 15.18 -21.31 -24.06
C ARG A 386 16.34 -21.13 -23.08
N LEU A 387 16.02 -20.82 -21.82
CA LEU A 387 17.00 -20.70 -20.74
C LEU A 387 17.34 -22.06 -20.13
N LYS A 388 18.58 -22.23 -19.66
CA LYS A 388 18.96 -23.47 -18.96
C LYS A 388 18.35 -23.52 -17.55
N PRO A 389 18.23 -24.72 -16.94
CA PRO A 389 17.85 -24.83 -15.53
C PRO A 389 18.76 -23.97 -14.63
N GLY A 390 18.16 -23.13 -13.80
CA GLY A 390 18.87 -22.19 -12.92
C GLY A 390 19.25 -20.85 -13.56
N GLU A 391 19.09 -20.67 -14.88
CA GLU A 391 19.24 -19.36 -15.54
C GLU A 391 17.93 -18.55 -15.50
N GLY A 392 18.05 -17.24 -15.66
CA GLY A 392 16.89 -16.34 -15.67
C GLY A 392 16.56 -15.81 -14.28
N GLU A 393 17.31 -14.78 -13.86
CA GLU A 393 17.01 -13.99 -12.66
C GLU A 393 15.59 -13.42 -12.79
N VAL A 394 14.75 -13.62 -11.78
CA VAL A 394 13.39 -13.08 -11.77
C VAL A 394 13.44 -11.64 -11.29
N ARG A 395 13.01 -10.69 -12.13
CA ARG A 395 13.00 -9.26 -11.80
C ARG A 395 11.58 -8.72 -11.81
N HIS A 396 11.11 -8.23 -10.67
CA HIS A 396 9.78 -7.64 -10.54
C HIS A 396 9.75 -6.17 -11.01
N VAL A 397 8.67 -5.79 -11.69
CA VAL A 397 8.49 -4.48 -12.33
C VAL A 397 7.05 -3.96 -12.12
N PRO A 398 6.85 -2.75 -11.61
CA PRO A 398 7.87 -1.93 -10.92
C PRO A 398 8.47 -2.71 -9.74
N ALA A 399 9.68 -2.34 -9.31
CA ALA A 399 10.25 -2.96 -8.11
C ALA A 399 9.24 -2.80 -6.96
N PRO A 400 9.06 -3.83 -6.11
CA PRO A 400 8.14 -3.72 -4.98
C PRO A 400 8.51 -2.47 -4.17
N PRO A 401 7.51 -1.69 -3.73
CA PRO A 401 7.78 -0.48 -2.98
C PRO A 401 8.56 -0.87 -1.72
N THR A 402 9.74 -0.27 -1.55
CA THR A 402 10.54 -0.44 -0.34
C THR A 402 9.76 0.11 0.86
N LEU A 403 10.16 -0.23 2.09
CA LEU A 403 9.58 0.40 3.29
C LEU A 403 9.61 1.94 3.17
N GLY A 404 10.69 2.48 2.59
CA GLY A 404 10.78 3.90 2.24
C GLY A 404 9.73 4.36 1.24
N ASP A 405 9.51 3.65 0.13
CA ASP A 405 8.48 3.98 -0.87
C ASP A 405 7.05 3.88 -0.30
N GLN A 406 6.81 2.95 0.64
CA GLN A 406 5.53 2.77 1.32
C GLN A 406 5.27 3.92 2.30
N ILE A 407 6.27 4.29 3.11
CA ILE A 407 6.23 5.46 3.99
C ILE A 407 6.04 6.73 3.14
N SER A 408 6.81 6.90 2.07
CA SER A 408 6.67 7.97 1.07
C SER A 408 5.27 8.08 0.46
N ALA A 409 4.61 6.95 0.16
CA ALA A 409 3.25 6.92 -0.36
C ALA A 409 2.18 7.28 0.69
N ILE A 410 2.46 7.03 1.98
CA ILE A 410 1.61 7.45 3.11
C ILE A 410 1.74 8.96 3.35
N PHE A 411 2.95 9.51 3.20
CA PHE A 411 3.28 10.89 3.59
C PHE A 411 3.53 11.86 2.42
N GLY A 412 3.34 11.44 1.17
CA GLY A 412 3.49 12.28 -0.03
C GLY A 412 4.94 12.66 -0.40
N LEU A 413 5.95 12.04 0.21
CA LEU A 413 7.37 12.33 -0.02
C LEU A 413 7.95 11.42 -1.09
N SER A 414 7.96 11.80 -2.38
CA SER A 414 8.53 10.93 -3.42
C SER A 414 10.06 10.81 -3.31
N CYS A 415 10.57 9.67 -2.85
CA CYS A 415 12.00 9.36 -2.99
C CYS A 415 12.26 8.65 -4.33
N ARG A 416 13.07 9.24 -5.22
CA ARG A 416 13.44 8.57 -6.49
C ARG A 416 14.91 8.17 -6.44
N ARG A 417 15.18 6.86 -6.36
CA ARG A 417 16.53 6.32 -6.47
C ARG A 417 17.19 6.71 -7.82
N PRO A 418 18.41 7.30 -7.81
CA PRO A 418 19.20 7.42 -9.02
C PRO A 418 19.78 6.05 -9.41
N SER A 419 19.56 5.65 -10.65
CA SER A 419 20.20 4.48 -11.25
C SER A 419 21.69 4.74 -11.43
N VAL A 420 22.54 4.18 -10.56
CA VAL A 420 24.00 4.19 -10.73
C VAL A 420 24.54 2.77 -10.78
N TRP A 421 25.11 2.43 -11.93
CA TRP A 421 26.01 1.30 -12.12
C TRP A 421 27.25 1.49 -11.25
N VAL A 422 27.45 0.65 -10.23
CA VAL A 422 28.72 0.61 -9.49
C VAL A 422 29.57 -0.53 -10.05
N SER A 423 30.68 -0.16 -10.70
CA SER A 423 31.76 -1.10 -11.01
C SER A 423 32.41 -1.59 -9.71
N ARG A 424 32.46 -2.91 -9.52
CA ARG A 424 33.22 -3.57 -8.44
C ARG A 424 34.71 -3.27 -8.54
N ARG A 425 35.16 -2.25 -7.83
CA ARG A 425 36.50 -2.12 -7.26
C ARG A 425 36.36 -1.13 -6.12
N TRP A 426 36.92 -1.47 -4.96
CA TRP A 426 36.79 -0.80 -3.64
C TRP A 426 35.80 -1.48 -2.68
N CYS A 427 36.17 -2.66 -2.18
CA CYS A 427 35.79 -3.14 -0.85
C CYS A 427 37.04 -3.73 -0.21
N GLY A 428 37.58 -3.04 0.79
CA GLY A 428 38.76 -3.49 1.54
C GLY A 428 38.93 -2.84 2.93
N CYS A 429 38.17 -1.79 3.28
CA CYS A 429 38.39 -1.08 4.55
C CYS A 429 37.14 -0.83 5.42
N CYS A 430 35.95 -1.31 5.07
CA CYS A 430 34.76 -1.11 5.91
C CYS A 430 34.29 -2.36 6.67
N ALA A 431 34.99 -3.50 6.55
CA ALA A 431 34.63 -4.73 7.26
C ALA A 431 35.16 -4.80 8.71
N ALA A 432 35.97 -3.82 9.17
CA ALA A 432 36.60 -3.87 10.49
C ALA A 432 35.94 -2.98 11.56
N ALA A 433 34.85 -2.26 11.24
CA ALA A 433 34.18 -1.35 12.19
C ALA A 433 32.83 -1.89 12.72
N ALA A 434 32.37 -3.05 12.25
CA ALA A 434 31.09 -3.63 12.66
C ALA A 434 31.22 -4.81 13.66
N GLU A 435 32.44 -5.21 14.04
CA GLU A 435 32.67 -6.31 15.00
C GLU A 435 33.01 -5.84 16.44
N SER A 436 33.09 -4.53 16.72
CA SER A 436 33.50 -4.03 18.04
C SER A 436 32.36 -3.62 18.99
N LEU A 437 31.10 -3.99 18.72
CA LEU A 437 29.94 -3.65 19.56
C LEU A 437 29.16 -4.85 20.13
N ALA A 438 29.66 -6.08 19.97
CA ALA A 438 28.96 -7.29 20.43
C ALA A 438 29.66 -8.07 21.57
N VAL A 439 30.69 -7.53 22.23
CA VAL A 439 31.33 -8.19 23.39
C VAL A 439 31.65 -7.18 24.48
N ARG A 440 30.63 -6.72 25.21
CA ARG A 440 30.74 -6.14 26.57
C ARG A 440 29.48 -6.42 27.38
N ALA A 441 29.27 -7.70 27.70
CA ALA A 441 28.43 -8.15 28.79
C ALA A 441 28.85 -9.59 29.17
N ALA A 442 30.06 -9.73 29.69
CA ALA A 442 30.49 -10.89 30.50
C ALA A 442 31.83 -10.56 31.18
N ASP A 443 31.82 -10.65 32.51
CA ASP A 443 32.92 -10.97 33.43
C ASP A 443 34.13 -10.02 33.60
N GLY A 444 34.15 -9.35 34.77
CA GLY A 444 34.90 -9.86 35.93
C GLY A 444 36.44 -9.82 35.90
N ALA A 445 37.00 -8.86 36.65
CA ALA A 445 38.23 -8.93 37.45
C ALA A 445 39.60 -9.27 36.80
N GLY A 446 40.61 -8.43 37.08
CA GLY A 446 42.02 -8.84 37.21
C GLY A 446 43.05 -8.01 36.43
N PRO A 447 44.31 -7.89 36.91
CA PRO A 447 45.06 -6.64 36.89
C PRO A 447 46.16 -6.56 35.80
N GLY A 448 46.70 -5.34 35.63
CA GLY A 448 47.72 -5.01 34.64
C GLY A 448 49.17 -5.28 35.02
N GLY A 449 50.07 -4.84 34.13
CA GLY A 449 51.50 -4.68 34.38
C GLY A 449 52.41 -5.01 33.17
N GLY A 450 53.34 -4.08 32.88
CA GLY A 450 54.64 -4.31 32.20
C GLY A 450 54.63 -4.33 30.66
N ASP A 451 55.08 -3.28 29.96
CA ASP A 451 56.49 -2.90 29.65
C ASP A 451 57.18 -3.89 28.69
N ASP A 452 57.48 -3.47 27.45
CA ASP A 452 58.88 -3.30 27.01
C ASP A 452 59.02 -2.61 25.64
N ARG A 453 60.23 -2.08 25.43
CA ARG A 453 60.66 -1.01 24.52
C ARG A 453 61.24 -1.55 23.21
N GLY A 454 61.42 -0.68 22.20
CA GLY A 454 62.42 -0.93 21.14
C GLY A 454 62.33 -0.10 19.86
N ARG A 455 63.05 1.03 19.82
CA ARG A 455 63.29 1.98 18.71
C ARG A 455 63.76 1.35 17.39
N VAL A 456 63.45 1.98 16.23
CA VAL A 456 64.39 2.54 15.22
C VAL A 456 63.68 3.60 14.34
N GLY A 457 64.30 4.74 14.06
CA GLY A 457 64.04 5.62 12.90
C GLY A 457 65.38 6.01 12.25
N PRO A 458 65.52 6.99 11.30
CA PRO A 458 64.63 7.54 10.27
C PRO A 458 65.28 7.57 8.84
N ARG A 459 64.54 7.92 7.75
CA ARG A 459 65.01 8.71 6.57
C ARG A 459 63.95 8.86 5.43
N PRO A 460 63.89 10.01 4.71
CA PRO A 460 63.01 10.28 3.53
C PRO A 460 63.81 10.29 2.19
N PRO A 461 63.30 10.80 1.04
CA PRO A 461 62.08 10.54 0.23
C PRO A 461 62.46 9.97 -1.19
N PRO A 462 61.56 9.93 -2.23
CA PRO A 462 61.47 11.07 -3.14
C PRO A 462 60.08 11.37 -3.75
N ARG A 463 60.04 12.54 -4.39
CA ARG A 463 58.92 13.28 -5.01
C ARG A 463 58.24 12.55 -6.17
N SER A 464 56.91 12.65 -6.25
CA SER A 464 56.14 12.41 -7.49
C SER A 464 55.16 13.55 -7.79
N ILE A 465 55.53 14.32 -8.81
CA ILE A 465 54.69 14.95 -9.86
C ILE A 465 53.22 15.18 -9.49
N CYS A 466 52.92 16.42 -9.14
CA CYS A 466 51.56 16.95 -9.02
C CYS A 466 51.06 17.31 -10.43
N CYS A 467 50.22 16.45 -11.02
CA CYS A 467 49.42 16.80 -12.20
C CYS A 467 48.07 17.36 -11.72
N THR A 468 47.85 18.61 -12.07
CA THR A 468 46.65 19.43 -11.95
C THR A 468 45.35 18.71 -12.28
N LEU A 469 44.42 18.68 -11.32
CA LEU A 469 43.00 18.38 -11.55
C LEU A 469 42.30 19.60 -12.18
N PRO A 470 41.63 19.45 -13.34
CA PRO A 470 40.82 20.51 -13.92
C PRO A 470 39.42 20.53 -13.28
N GLY A 471 38.97 21.72 -12.89
CA GLY A 471 37.57 22.11 -12.96
C GLY A 471 36.72 21.87 -11.71
N ARG A 472 36.63 22.90 -10.86
CA ARG A 472 35.45 23.16 -10.02
C ARG A 472 34.17 23.03 -10.85
N ARG A 473 33.34 22.02 -10.59
CA ARG A 473 31.90 22.07 -10.89
C ARG A 473 31.16 22.25 -9.57
N LYS A 474 30.31 23.29 -9.55
CA LYS A 474 29.61 23.87 -8.40
C LYS A 474 28.88 22.80 -7.58
N ARG A 475 29.08 22.81 -6.25
CA ARG A 475 28.08 22.28 -5.30
C ARG A 475 26.76 22.97 -5.60
N GLY A 476 25.73 22.22 -5.95
CA GLY A 476 24.36 22.73 -5.90
C GLY A 476 24.03 22.97 -4.43
N LYS A 477 24.12 24.23 -3.99
CA LYS A 477 23.44 24.70 -2.77
C LYS A 477 21.94 24.51 -2.99
N VAL A 478 21.24 23.88 -2.06
CA VAL A 478 19.87 24.32 -1.77
C VAL A 478 20.01 25.47 -0.77
N SER A 479 19.55 26.65 -1.15
CA SER A 479 19.43 27.77 -0.21
C SER A 479 18.07 27.66 0.43
N LEU A 480 18.00 27.10 1.64
CA LEU A 480 16.87 27.44 2.51
C LEU A 480 16.82 28.96 2.62
N THR A 481 15.62 29.53 2.58
CA THR A 481 15.48 30.93 2.94
C THR A 481 15.87 31.09 4.41
N SER A 482 16.34 32.27 4.80
CA SER A 482 16.65 32.55 6.20
C SER A 482 15.48 32.18 7.12
N GLU A 483 14.25 32.45 6.68
CA GLU A 483 13.00 32.10 7.36
C GLU A 483 12.83 30.60 7.57
N GLN A 484 13.10 29.77 6.55
CA GLN A 484 13.02 28.31 6.67
C GLN A 484 14.10 27.76 7.62
N GLU A 485 15.31 28.31 7.60
CA GLU A 485 16.35 27.93 8.57
C GLU A 485 15.97 28.33 9.99
N TRP A 486 15.35 29.50 10.17
CA TRP A 486 14.82 29.95 11.45
C TRP A 486 13.72 29.03 11.98
N ILE A 487 12.79 28.56 11.13
CA ILE A 487 11.74 27.63 11.52
C ILE A 487 12.33 26.28 11.92
N LEU A 488 13.22 25.70 11.11
CA LEU A 488 13.87 24.42 11.39
C LEU A 488 14.61 24.45 12.73
N VAL A 489 15.45 25.47 12.91
CA VAL A 489 16.28 25.59 14.10
C VAL A 489 15.44 25.95 15.32
N GLY A 490 14.48 26.86 15.20
CA GLY A 490 13.61 27.28 16.29
C GLY A 490 12.70 26.16 16.78
N CYS A 491 12.02 25.43 15.89
CA CYS A 491 11.19 24.29 16.27
C CYS A 491 12.05 23.13 16.81
N GLY A 492 13.24 22.92 16.25
CA GLY A 492 14.19 21.95 16.78
C GLY A 492 14.64 22.28 18.21
N LEU A 493 14.89 23.55 18.53
CA LEU A 493 15.28 23.95 19.90
C LEU A 493 14.16 23.70 20.90
N ILE A 494 12.90 23.91 20.49
CA ILE A 494 11.73 23.63 21.31
C ILE A 494 11.60 22.11 21.54
N ALA A 495 11.75 21.28 20.51
CA ALA A 495 11.72 19.82 20.64
C ALA A 495 12.85 19.26 21.53
N HIS A 496 13.98 19.97 21.64
CA HIS A 496 15.08 19.61 22.54
C HIS A 496 14.93 20.20 23.96
N ALA A 497 13.84 20.92 24.25
CA ALA A 497 13.68 21.63 25.52
C ALA A 497 13.66 20.67 26.73
N ASP A 498 13.09 19.48 26.56
CA ASP A 498 12.93 18.47 27.63
C ASP A 498 13.92 17.28 27.52
N GLU A 499 15.03 17.46 26.78
CA GLU A 499 16.18 16.53 26.62
C GLU A 499 15.89 15.15 25.98
N ILE A 500 14.66 14.87 25.57
CA ILE A 500 14.26 13.64 24.86
C ILE A 500 13.69 14.04 23.50
N LEU A 501 14.39 13.71 22.41
CA LEU A 501 13.87 13.88 21.06
C LEU A 501 13.30 12.55 20.56
N ASP A 502 11.98 12.40 20.47
CA ASP A 502 11.37 11.21 19.86
C ASP A 502 11.44 11.29 18.32
N ILE A 503 11.45 10.13 17.66
CA ILE A 503 11.43 9.98 16.20
C ILE A 503 10.16 10.65 15.60
N GLY A 504 9.08 10.82 16.38
CA GLY A 504 7.85 11.50 15.96
C GLY A 504 7.94 13.03 15.86
N GLU A 505 8.73 13.68 16.70
CA GLU A 505 8.90 15.15 16.73
C GLU A 505 9.63 15.67 15.48
N TRP A 506 10.40 14.79 14.84
CA TRP A 506 11.07 15.04 13.57
C TRP A 506 10.10 15.36 12.43
N ASP A 507 9.04 14.58 12.32
CA ASP A 507 8.02 14.76 11.28
C ASP A 507 7.19 16.03 11.53
N GLU A 508 7.03 16.44 12.80
CA GLU A 508 6.40 17.72 13.18
C GLU A 508 7.25 18.92 12.78
N VAL A 509 8.55 18.92 13.11
CA VAL A 509 9.49 20.01 12.75
C VAL A 509 9.52 20.22 11.23
N LEU A 510 9.55 19.14 10.44
CA LEU A 510 9.54 19.22 8.98
C LEU A 510 8.22 19.75 8.42
N ARG A 511 7.08 19.42 9.05
CA ARG A 511 5.76 19.91 8.66
C ARG A 511 5.67 21.43 8.76
N TYR A 512 6.23 22.01 9.83
CA TYR A 512 6.22 23.46 10.03
C TYR A 512 7.07 24.23 9.02
N VAL A 513 7.96 23.60 8.27
CA VAL A 513 8.79 24.29 7.26
C VAL A 513 8.07 24.45 5.91
N GLY A 514 6.94 23.74 5.72
CA GLY A 514 6.00 23.97 4.62
C GLY A 514 6.53 23.73 3.20
N SER A 515 7.70 23.10 3.04
CA SER A 515 8.28 22.79 1.73
C SER A 515 8.96 21.43 1.72
N THR A 516 8.87 20.73 0.59
CA THR A 516 9.61 19.48 0.36
C THR A 516 11.11 19.81 0.22
N LEU A 517 11.85 19.68 1.32
CA LEU A 517 13.32 19.60 1.30
C LEU A 517 13.76 18.47 0.36
N SER A 518 14.89 18.64 -0.32
CA SER A 518 15.47 17.53 -1.08
C SER A 518 15.93 16.42 -0.14
N GLU A 519 15.97 15.16 -0.61
CA GLU A 519 16.43 14.02 0.20
C GLU A 519 17.82 14.26 0.84
N GLN A 520 18.71 14.95 0.14
CA GLN A 520 20.05 15.27 0.65
C GLN A 520 20.01 16.32 1.76
N ASP A 521 19.15 17.34 1.64
CA ASP A 521 19.02 18.37 2.66
C ASP A 521 18.31 17.84 3.90
N GLN A 522 17.32 16.94 3.72
CA GLN A 522 16.68 16.26 4.83
C GLN A 522 17.70 15.47 5.66
N LEU A 523 18.60 14.71 5.02
CA LEU A 523 19.66 13.97 5.75
C LEU A 523 20.66 14.90 6.46
N ILE A 524 21.01 16.04 5.86
CA ILE A 524 21.91 17.02 6.48
C ILE A 524 21.24 17.65 7.71
N TRP A 525 19.99 18.11 7.57
CA TRP A 525 19.25 18.67 8.69
C TRP A 525 18.95 17.61 9.74
N MET A 526 18.73 16.35 9.35
CA MET A 526 18.63 15.19 10.24
C MET A 526 19.83 15.04 11.16
N GLU A 527 21.03 15.16 10.61
CA GLU A 527 22.24 15.14 11.42
C GLU A 527 22.38 16.37 12.34
N ILE A 528 21.98 17.57 11.87
CA ILE A 528 22.10 18.81 12.64
C ILE A 528 21.12 18.86 13.81
N LEU A 529 19.84 18.57 13.57
CA LEU A 529 18.77 18.64 14.56
C LEU A 529 18.81 17.43 15.51
N SER A 530 19.41 16.29 15.14
CA SER A 530 19.60 15.16 16.08
C SER A 530 20.76 15.37 17.06
N ARG A 531 21.58 16.42 16.86
CA ARG A 531 22.71 16.75 17.72
C ARG A 531 22.53 18.15 18.29
N GLN A 532 22.10 18.23 19.55
CA GLN A 532 21.86 19.49 20.26
C GLN A 532 23.01 20.50 20.12
N GLU A 533 24.28 20.04 20.19
CA GLU A 533 25.45 20.91 19.99
C GLU A 533 25.52 21.54 18.58
N GLN A 534 25.14 20.80 17.53
CA GLN A 534 25.13 21.32 16.16
C GLN A 534 23.96 22.28 15.94
N LEU A 535 22.80 21.97 16.51
CA LEU A 535 21.62 22.81 16.50
C LEU A 535 21.87 24.16 17.19
N GLU A 536 22.50 24.14 18.36
CA GLU A 536 22.90 25.31 19.12
C GLU A 536 23.91 26.18 18.36
N ARG A 537 24.91 25.57 17.73
CA ARG A 537 25.83 26.29 16.84
C ARG A 537 25.08 26.93 15.68
N ARG A 538 24.15 26.22 15.05
CA ARG A 538 23.37 26.73 13.93
C ARG A 538 22.49 27.90 14.33
N PHE A 539 21.83 27.83 15.49
CA PHE A 539 21.05 28.94 16.06
C PHE A 539 21.89 30.19 16.25
N ASN A 540 23.10 30.04 16.77
CA ASN A 540 24.03 31.15 16.97
C ASN A 540 24.55 31.77 15.67
N ASP A 541 24.51 31.01 14.57
CA ASP A 541 24.92 31.46 13.23
C ASP A 541 23.76 31.95 12.35
N LEU A 542 22.51 31.90 12.83
CA LEU A 542 21.35 32.34 12.05
C LEU A 542 21.44 33.84 11.72
N PRO A 543 21.18 34.23 10.45
CA PRO A 543 21.19 35.63 10.04
C PRO A 543 20.03 36.39 10.72
N PRO A 544 20.21 37.69 11.05
CA PRO A 544 19.14 38.49 11.61
C PRO A 544 17.97 38.59 10.62
N LEU A 545 16.75 38.59 11.16
CA LEU A 545 15.52 38.76 10.40
C LEU A 545 14.85 40.07 10.86
N THR A 546 14.52 40.97 9.95
CA THR A 546 13.96 42.31 10.28
C THR A 546 12.48 42.46 9.92
N ASP A 547 11.87 41.43 9.35
CA ASP A 547 10.47 41.43 8.92
C ASP A 547 9.59 40.93 10.08
N GLU A 548 8.82 41.84 10.67
CA GLU A 548 7.97 41.56 11.84
C GLU A 548 6.94 40.46 11.58
N ALA A 549 6.37 40.38 10.38
CA ALA A 549 5.38 39.36 10.04
C ALA A 549 6.01 37.96 10.00
N LYS A 550 7.27 37.88 9.56
CA LYS A 550 8.01 36.61 9.53
C LYS A 550 8.52 36.21 10.91
N GLN A 551 8.96 37.18 11.71
CA GLN A 551 9.34 36.95 13.10
C GLN A 551 8.15 36.36 13.88
N GLU A 552 6.96 36.94 13.72
CA GLU A 552 5.73 36.43 14.34
C GLU A 552 5.36 35.03 13.82
N ASP A 553 5.47 34.75 12.50
CA ASP A 553 5.21 33.41 11.96
C ASP A 553 6.19 32.35 12.50
N ILE A 554 7.49 32.66 12.58
CA ILE A 554 8.50 31.77 13.16
C ILE A 554 8.16 31.47 14.62
N LEU A 555 7.88 32.50 15.42
CA LEU A 555 7.51 32.34 16.83
C LEU A 555 6.21 31.54 16.99
N ARG A 556 5.23 31.76 16.13
CA ARG A 556 3.98 31.00 16.12
C ARG A 556 4.23 29.51 15.88
N ARG A 557 5.04 29.16 14.88
CA ARG A 557 5.37 27.76 14.56
C ARG A 557 6.18 27.10 15.66
N CYS A 558 7.14 27.82 16.26
CA CYS A 558 7.89 27.33 17.42
C CYS A 558 6.96 27.05 18.61
N TRP A 559 5.96 27.92 18.83
CA TRP A 559 4.99 27.70 19.91
C TRP A 559 4.01 26.56 19.60
N GLN A 560 3.63 26.37 18.34
CA GLN A 560 2.84 25.21 17.91
C GLN A 560 3.59 23.89 18.14
N MET A 561 4.91 23.88 17.96
CA MET A 561 5.75 22.75 18.32
C MET A 561 5.66 22.46 19.83
N ALA A 562 5.78 23.49 20.68
CA ALA A 562 5.70 23.32 22.15
C ALA A 562 4.33 22.76 22.60
N LEU A 563 3.24 23.20 21.96
CA LEU A 563 1.91 22.67 22.26
C LEU A 563 1.71 21.22 21.78
N ALA A 564 2.44 20.79 20.75
CA ALA A 564 2.40 19.41 20.24
C ALA A 564 3.21 18.45 21.13
N ASP A 565 4.35 18.92 21.66
CA ASP A 565 5.32 18.14 22.42
C ASP A 565 4.88 17.83 23.86
N GLY A 566 4.07 18.70 24.49
CA GLY A 566 3.15 18.18 25.51
C GLY A 566 2.61 19.11 26.58
N THR A 567 3.17 20.29 26.84
CA THR A 567 2.58 21.15 27.91
C THR A 567 2.68 22.66 27.70
N GLY A 568 3.51 23.18 26.79
CA GLY A 568 3.82 24.61 26.80
C GLY A 568 4.48 25.01 28.13
N SER A 569 5.40 24.16 28.61
CA SER A 569 6.01 24.24 29.93
C SER A 569 6.78 25.54 30.16
N ASP A 570 7.14 25.82 31.40
CA ASP A 570 8.05 26.93 31.73
C ASP A 570 9.41 26.78 31.02
N VAL A 571 9.83 25.55 30.70
CA VAL A 571 11.07 25.26 29.98
C VAL A 571 10.94 25.62 28.50
N GLU A 572 9.88 25.16 27.83
CA GLU A 572 9.59 25.50 26.43
C GLU A 572 9.34 27.00 26.26
N SER A 573 8.67 27.63 27.23
CA SER A 573 8.47 29.08 27.31
C SER A 573 9.79 29.84 27.39
N THR A 574 10.76 29.32 28.15
CA THR A 574 12.11 29.89 28.26
C THR A 574 12.88 29.78 26.95
N VAL A 575 12.78 28.65 26.25
CA VAL A 575 13.39 28.45 24.91
C VAL A 575 12.72 29.37 23.89
N HIS A 576 11.40 29.52 23.93
CA HIS A 576 10.64 30.41 23.07
C HIS A 576 11.03 31.89 23.27
N ASP A 577 11.14 32.35 24.52
CA ASP A 577 11.63 33.68 24.87
C ASP A 577 13.05 33.93 24.35
N ARG A 578 13.91 32.91 24.38
CA ARG A 578 15.28 32.97 23.85
C ARG A 578 15.28 33.15 22.33
N ILE A 579 14.40 32.47 21.60
CA ILE A 579 14.20 32.65 20.15
C ILE A 579 13.70 34.07 19.87
N ALA A 580 12.72 34.55 20.64
CA ALA A 580 12.15 35.89 20.51
C ALA A 580 13.18 37.01 20.71
N ARG A 581 14.01 36.92 21.76
CA ARG A 581 15.11 37.89 21.99
C ARG A 581 16.07 37.97 20.82
N ARG A 582 16.37 36.83 20.18
CA ARG A 582 17.28 36.78 19.04
C ARG A 582 16.64 37.32 17.75
N LEU A 583 15.33 37.16 17.61
CA LEU A 583 14.55 37.80 16.54
C LEU A 583 14.30 39.30 16.81
N GLY A 584 14.56 39.79 18.01
CA GLY A 584 14.35 41.20 18.38
C GLY A 584 12.90 41.53 18.74
N VAL A 585 12.10 40.52 19.10
CA VAL A 585 10.69 40.69 19.48
C VAL A 585 10.60 40.89 21.00
N ASP A 586 9.75 41.83 21.41
CA ASP A 586 9.48 42.16 22.81
C ASP A 586 8.82 40.98 23.57
N LEU A 587 9.30 40.68 24.78
CA LEU A 587 8.86 39.50 25.53
C LEU A 587 7.43 39.62 26.08
N ASP A 588 6.99 40.83 26.45
CA ASP A 588 5.63 41.06 26.90
C ASP A 588 4.65 40.82 25.74
N ARG A 589 5.04 41.27 24.54
CA ARG A 589 4.30 40.96 23.30
C ARG A 589 4.27 39.46 23.00
N VAL A 590 5.38 38.75 23.18
CA VAL A 590 5.46 37.30 22.95
C VAL A 590 4.59 36.52 23.94
N ALA A 591 4.56 36.91 25.21
CA ALA A 591 3.65 36.32 26.19
C ALA A 591 2.18 36.43 25.76
N GLN A 592 1.74 37.63 25.34
CA GLN A 592 0.37 37.86 24.84
C GLN A 592 0.07 37.02 23.59
N LEU A 593 1.02 36.91 22.67
CA LEU A 593 0.86 36.11 21.45
C LEU A 593 0.76 34.61 21.76
N ARG A 594 1.58 34.10 22.68
CA ARG A 594 1.48 32.71 23.16
C ARG A 594 0.10 32.40 23.72
N ASP A 595 -0.42 33.25 24.61
CA ASP A 595 -1.76 33.08 25.16
C ASP A 595 -2.82 33.03 24.06
N ALA A 596 -2.75 33.96 23.10
CA ALA A 596 -3.68 34.00 21.98
C ALA A 596 -3.59 32.75 21.08
N TRP A 597 -2.38 32.28 20.77
CA TRP A 597 -2.18 31.08 19.95
C TRP A 597 -2.60 29.81 20.66
N THR A 598 -2.34 29.71 21.97
CA THR A 598 -2.81 28.61 22.81
C THR A 598 -4.34 28.56 22.80
N GLN A 599 -5.02 29.69 23.03
CA GLN A 599 -6.49 29.74 22.96
C GLN A 599 -7.04 29.38 21.56
N GLN A 600 -6.40 29.85 20.50
CA GLN A 600 -6.78 29.47 19.12
C GLN A 600 -6.58 27.97 18.86
N ALA A 601 -5.49 27.38 19.36
CA ALA A 601 -5.24 25.95 19.25
C ALA A 601 -6.29 25.13 20.00
N HIS A 602 -6.65 25.54 21.22
CA HIS A 602 -7.73 24.92 21.99
C HIS A 602 -9.07 24.96 21.26
N LEU A 603 -9.45 26.12 20.70
CA LEU A 603 -10.70 26.27 19.97
C LEU A 603 -10.74 25.40 18.70
N ARG A 604 -9.66 25.41 17.91
CA ARG A 604 -9.53 24.58 16.70
C ARG A 604 -9.60 23.09 17.04
N ALA A 605 -8.93 22.67 18.09
CA ALA A 605 -8.96 21.29 18.56
C ALA A 605 -10.39 20.91 18.98
N GLU A 606 -11.08 21.76 19.74
CA GLU A 606 -12.45 21.50 20.17
C GLU A 606 -13.44 21.40 19.01
N LEU A 607 -13.34 22.28 18.00
CA LEU A 607 -14.15 22.21 16.79
C LEU A 607 -13.85 20.95 15.97
N THR A 608 -12.58 20.60 15.82
CA THR A 608 -12.14 19.43 15.04
C THR A 608 -12.58 18.13 15.70
N VAL A 609 -12.34 18.00 17.00
CA VAL A 609 -12.72 16.82 17.79
C VAL A 609 -14.23 16.73 17.95
N GLY A 610 -14.91 17.84 18.21
CA GLY A 610 -16.37 17.86 18.32
C GLY A 610 -17.05 17.43 17.02
N LEU A 611 -16.56 17.90 15.88
CA LEU A 611 -17.06 17.48 14.57
C LEU A 611 -16.75 16.00 14.30
N ALA A 612 -15.55 15.53 14.63
CA ALA A 612 -15.17 14.12 14.50
C ALA A 612 -16.04 13.21 15.38
N ALA A 613 -16.31 13.61 16.62
CA ALA A 613 -17.16 12.87 17.55
C ALA A 613 -18.59 12.76 17.04
N MET A 614 -19.12 13.82 16.42
CA MET A 614 -20.42 13.77 15.75
C MET A 614 -20.45 12.77 14.59
N PHE A 615 -19.41 12.76 13.74
CA PHE A 615 -19.33 11.84 12.61
C PHE A 615 -19.19 10.38 13.03
N VAL A 616 -18.37 10.14 14.04
CA VAL A 616 -18.12 8.80 14.61
C VAL A 616 -19.37 8.26 15.33
N ASN A 617 -20.26 9.12 15.83
CA ASN A 617 -21.47 8.69 16.53
C ASN A 617 -22.76 8.87 15.71
N LEU A 618 -22.65 8.86 14.37
CA LEU A 618 -23.79 9.11 13.46
C LEU A 618 -24.89 8.04 13.56
N ASP A 619 -24.54 6.80 13.88
CA ASP A 619 -25.48 5.68 14.01
C ASP A 619 -25.80 5.31 15.46
N GLY A 620 -25.25 6.05 16.43
CA GLY A 620 -25.42 5.83 17.86
C GLY A 620 -24.57 4.69 18.44
N HIS A 621 -23.66 4.08 17.65
CA HIS A 621 -22.86 2.94 18.05
C HIS A 621 -21.38 3.13 17.70
N LEU A 622 -20.59 3.58 18.68
CA LEU A 622 -19.14 3.66 18.58
C LEU A 622 -18.51 2.27 18.43
N ASP A 623 -17.83 1.99 17.32
CA ASP A 623 -17.04 0.78 17.15
C ASP A 623 -15.55 0.95 17.53
N PHE A 624 -14.84 -0.17 17.65
CA PHE A 624 -13.43 -0.19 18.08
C PHE A 624 -12.49 0.50 17.08
N HIS A 625 -12.78 0.42 15.77
CA HIS A 625 -11.97 1.06 14.75
C HIS A 625 -12.18 2.58 14.76
N GLU A 626 -13.41 3.03 14.95
CA GLU A 626 -13.74 4.44 15.06
C GLU A 626 -13.11 5.08 16.30
N ALA A 627 -13.12 4.37 17.44
CA ALA A 627 -12.44 4.80 18.65
C ALA A 627 -10.92 4.95 18.43
N ILE A 628 -10.27 3.98 17.76
CA ILE A 628 -8.84 4.09 17.41
C ILE A 628 -8.57 5.30 16.52
N HIS A 629 -9.41 5.55 15.51
CA HIS A 629 -9.24 6.70 14.63
C HIS A 629 -9.41 8.03 15.36
N PHE A 630 -10.32 8.07 16.33
CA PHE A 630 -10.54 9.24 17.17
C PHE A 630 -9.36 9.52 18.11
N ASP A 631 -8.79 8.48 18.73
CA ASP A 631 -7.59 8.62 19.56
C ASP A 631 -6.38 9.10 18.73
N ASN A 632 -6.18 8.53 17.54
CA ASN A 632 -5.14 8.98 16.61
C ASN A 632 -5.32 10.44 16.16
N LEU A 633 -6.56 10.94 16.07
CA LEU A 633 -6.82 12.35 15.79
C LEU A 633 -6.38 13.23 16.96
N LEU A 634 -6.74 12.85 18.19
CA LEU A 634 -6.38 13.58 19.41
C LEU A 634 -4.86 13.69 19.59
N GLU A 635 -4.13 12.61 19.34
CA GLU A 635 -2.66 12.57 19.45
C GLU A 635 -1.95 13.55 18.51
N ARG A 636 -2.60 13.97 17.42
CA ARG A 636 -2.03 14.86 16.39
C ARG A 636 -2.38 16.33 16.56
N LEU A 637 -3.21 16.67 17.54
CA LEU A 637 -3.60 18.07 17.75
C LEU A 637 -2.53 18.80 18.57
N PRO A 638 -2.11 20.02 18.15
CA PRO A 638 -1.11 20.81 18.86
C PRO A 638 -1.75 21.47 20.09
N ILE A 639 -2.12 20.64 21.06
CA ILE A 639 -2.69 21.01 22.35
C ILE A 639 -2.06 20.14 23.47
N PRO A 640 -2.01 20.66 24.71
CA PRO A 640 -1.47 19.92 25.85
C PRO A 640 -2.18 18.59 26.09
N VAL A 641 -1.46 17.60 26.65
CA VAL A 641 -1.99 16.25 26.93
C VAL A 641 -3.25 16.32 27.81
N GLY A 642 -3.27 17.18 28.82
CA GLY A 642 -4.45 17.38 29.67
C GLY A 642 -5.70 17.79 28.88
N ARG A 643 -5.55 18.63 27.85
CA ARG A 643 -6.66 19.02 26.97
C ARG A 643 -7.09 17.88 26.05
N ARG A 644 -6.15 17.05 25.58
CA ARG A 644 -6.50 15.86 24.76
C ARG A 644 -7.40 14.91 25.55
N VAL A 645 -7.09 14.72 26.84
CA VAL A 645 -7.92 13.92 27.76
C VAL A 645 -9.31 14.54 27.93
N GLU A 646 -9.41 15.85 28.15
CA GLU A 646 -10.72 16.54 28.23
C GLU A 646 -11.54 16.40 26.95
N LEU A 647 -10.91 16.58 25.78
CA LEU A 647 -11.58 16.46 24.49
C LEU A 647 -11.96 15.01 24.13
N SER A 648 -11.28 14.01 24.71
CA SER A 648 -11.65 12.60 24.54
C SER A 648 -13.05 12.29 25.05
N GLU A 649 -13.55 13.03 26.06
CA GLU A 649 -14.90 12.86 26.59
C GLU A 649 -15.99 13.17 25.56
N LEU A 650 -15.69 14.01 24.55
CA LEU A 650 -16.63 14.33 23.47
C LEU A 650 -17.00 13.10 22.65
N LEU A 651 -16.17 12.05 22.63
CA LEU A 651 -16.50 10.78 22.00
C LEU A 651 -17.73 10.12 22.62
N HIS A 652 -17.87 10.22 23.94
CA HIS A 652 -18.99 9.65 24.68
C HIS A 652 -20.20 10.58 24.76
N LYS A 653 -19.98 11.89 24.59
CA LYS A 653 -21.01 12.93 24.58
C LYS A 653 -20.73 13.94 23.47
N PRO A 654 -21.02 13.61 22.21
CA PRO A 654 -20.74 14.51 21.10
C PRO A 654 -21.56 15.81 21.24
N PRO A 655 -20.97 16.97 20.90
CA PRO A 655 -21.70 18.22 20.87
C PRO A 655 -22.73 18.21 19.73
N THR A 656 -23.74 19.08 19.80
CA THR A 656 -24.64 19.28 18.66
C THR A 656 -23.98 20.18 17.61
N LEU A 657 -24.49 20.11 16.37
CA LEU A 657 -24.03 21.01 15.31
C LEU A 657 -24.21 22.48 15.71
N ASP A 658 -25.34 22.81 16.33
CA ASP A 658 -25.64 24.18 16.79
C ASP A 658 -24.60 24.66 17.82
N THR A 659 -24.21 23.79 18.76
CA THR A 659 -23.15 24.12 19.75
C THR A 659 -21.78 24.34 19.09
N LEU A 660 -21.46 23.62 18.01
CA LEU A 660 -20.21 23.85 17.28
C LEU A 660 -20.28 25.14 16.44
N VAL A 661 -21.45 25.45 15.86
CA VAL A 661 -21.68 26.67 15.08
C VAL A 661 -21.62 27.92 15.97
N GLU A 662 -22.10 27.86 17.21
CA GLU A 662 -21.98 28.96 18.18
C GLU A 662 -20.54 29.24 18.64
N ARG A 663 -19.64 28.25 18.50
CA ARG A 663 -18.22 28.35 18.87
C ARG A 663 -17.32 28.83 17.73
N LEU A 664 -17.77 28.70 16.49
CA LEU A 664 -17.13 29.25 15.27
C LEU A 664 -17.39 30.75 15.16
#